data_AF-A0A336L052-F1
#
_entry.id   AF-A0A336L052-F1
#
_cell.length_a   1.000
_cell.length_b   1.000
_cell.length_c   1.000
_cell.angle_alpha   90.00
_cell.angle_beta   90.00
_cell.angle_gamma   90.00
#
_symmetry.space_group_name_H-M   'P 1'
#
loop_
_entity.id
_entity.type
_entity.pdbx_description
1 polymer ?
#
loop_
_entity_poly.entity_id
_entity_poly.type
_entity_poly.pdbx_seq_one_letter_code
_entity_poly.pdbx_strand_id
1 'polypeptide(L)'
;MIRTRSLIAFLAKHHYSIRFCSSKNTPSSSSSTKNGTNDPKIPLSADVIIVGGGVTGCSVLYQLSKKGVKAVLLERGKVTCGTTFHTAGLIWSLRPNALCLEVMKATKKVFDELGADDVGWINNGTLFVAHTEQGLHEYEKVSALGKKFGVESHVFGAKDASEMFPLLASESFKGALFSQEDGVVDPSMLCNQLVKKSKENGCQVIENCNVSKINVTETNNGKMKVTGVETPFGEIKSDQIINTRGLWSQQHLTHRRFPFTILKHSYIVTETIPHLKRWPNVRDHDLSIYFRVQGQSLIVGGYETNPNVVEQPPPEDFQFQLYDMDWNAFNPLMTSSVKLLPVLSEIGVKSTVCGPEAFSMDRKPLIGPDKQIHGLFHSFAFSSNGMMLSGGCAEQVAEWVVNGKPSLDMTLYDIDRFEDDLDKSYIKMKCVENYGARPGGGSQGCNTLYQLAKRGCKAVLLERAKLTSGTTWHTAGLVWRLRPNDVEIGLLASTRNTLMSLEKETGLDPGWIMNGGLFIAHSKERLNEYKRLQTLGKCFGIESHVLTPEETLKVFPLLDPNSFTSALYSPGDGVVDPNMMCTALTKAATNLGASYFENCPVEEILVDKRSTSISEIFQKRVKGVRTKYGDIKTNCIVNATGVWGRDLIERHGIYLPLIPMKHAYTISEPMPGVRGCPNVRDHDYSTYFRIQGESICMGGYENNPILLGRVEKDFEFGLYDLDYTVFDTHVKGAVEICPAFGETGIKSTICGPESFTPDHKPLMGPDPRMDGLFHNCGFNSAGMMLGGGCGEQLAEWILHGRPTAHMFAYDIRRFSDMQTKNVKWATERSHEAYAKNYSIVFPHDEPLAGRNLIHDPLHKQMIRYGAMMEERQGWERPGYFLKEGIAVVQNYDWYGAYGNSNNDSTCYEDQLKADYTFGFPEHHDLIGEEAMTCRTNVAVFNLSYFCKLFMTGKDAQKAADFIFTADLQKPTNKTVYTCALNSRGGVEADVTVTPLDSGMGGLHDPIFKGRAFYIVAGGASANHTISHIKQTIREKNFTANITDVTQEIGVLSIQGPNSRKLLEKMTDFDLSDHNLPPNSAGIAALQLSNGRETRNVRILRVSFVGELGYELHIPKENCTEVYESLMEAGGSFGLRNAGYRSLYSLSSEKGYHLWGYDLRSDDTPIEANLGFTCRRKGEFEGKDVIDKQLREGVTKKLAFFTLN
;
A
#
# COMPACT_ATOMS: atom_id res chain seq x y z
N MET A 1 -7.51 34.94 33.10
CA MET A 1 -8.94 34.61 32.94
C MET A 1 -9.29 34.66 31.46
N ILE A 2 -10.43 34.08 31.06
CA ILE A 2 -10.81 33.74 29.67
C ILE A 2 -10.05 32.50 29.14
N ARG A 3 -10.79 31.64 28.41
CA ARG A 3 -10.38 30.35 27.79
C ARG A 3 -9.88 29.24 28.74
N THR A 4 -10.83 28.63 29.47
CA THR A 4 -10.70 27.24 29.96
C THR A 4 -12.10 26.63 30.07
N ARG A 5 -12.64 26.01 29.00
CA ARG A 5 -14.01 25.46 29.02
C ARG A 5 -14.36 24.30 28.08
N SER A 6 -13.44 23.80 27.25
CA SER A 6 -13.68 22.62 26.39
C SER A 6 -13.30 21.30 27.06
N LEU A 7 -12.25 21.28 27.89
CA LEU A 7 -11.70 20.04 28.47
C LEU A 7 -12.63 19.35 29.49
N ILE A 8 -13.48 20.13 30.19
CA ILE A 8 -14.38 19.65 31.25
C ILE A 8 -15.51 18.77 30.68
N ALA A 9 -15.92 19.00 29.42
CA ALA A 9 -17.04 18.27 28.81
C ALA A 9 -16.66 16.84 28.38
N PHE A 10 -15.40 16.60 28.02
CA PHE A 10 -14.93 15.28 27.57
C PHE A 10 -14.64 14.34 28.75
N LEU A 11 -13.98 14.87 29.80
CA LEU A 11 -13.58 14.09 30.97
C LEU A 11 -14.74 13.73 31.91
N ALA A 12 -15.93 14.30 31.71
CA ALA A 12 -17.11 14.00 32.53
C ALA A 12 -17.79 12.65 32.18
N LYS A 13 -17.38 11.96 31.10
CA LYS A 13 -18.07 10.76 30.59
C LYS A 13 -17.47 9.42 31.04
N HIS A 14 -16.31 9.42 31.71
CA HIS A 14 -15.67 8.25 32.31
C HIS A 14 -15.14 8.63 33.69
N HIS A 15 -15.45 7.85 34.74
CA HIS A 15 -15.27 8.26 36.14
C HIS A 15 -13.80 8.21 36.65
N TYR A 16 -12.94 9.10 36.16
CA TYR A 16 -11.57 9.30 36.68
C TYR A 16 -11.29 10.78 36.97
N SER A 17 -10.92 11.12 38.21
CA SER A 17 -10.82 12.51 38.68
C SER A 17 -9.40 12.91 39.11
N ILE A 18 -8.58 13.35 38.16
CA ILE A 18 -7.26 13.95 38.46
C ILE A 18 -7.48 15.31 39.15
N ARG A 19 -7.00 15.44 40.39
CA ARG A 19 -7.07 16.69 41.15
C ARG A 19 -5.84 17.57 40.92
N PHE A 20 -6.04 18.69 40.21
CA PHE A 20 -5.00 19.72 40.08
C PHE A 20 -4.95 20.61 41.32
N CYS A 21 -3.85 20.55 42.09
CA CYS A 21 -3.58 21.50 43.17
C CYS A 21 -2.75 22.69 42.66
N SER A 22 -3.17 23.92 42.93
CA SER A 22 -2.54 25.12 42.38
C SER A 22 -1.35 25.61 43.21
N SER A 23 -0.15 25.09 42.97
CA SER A 23 1.10 25.59 43.57
C SER A 23 1.77 26.64 42.66
N LYS A 24 1.72 27.91 43.08
CA LYS A 24 2.54 28.99 42.46
C LYS A 24 3.96 28.96 43.00
N ASN A 25 4.83 28.14 42.41
CA ASN A 25 6.27 28.20 42.64
C ASN A 25 7.00 28.87 41.46
N THR A 26 6.76 30.17 41.28
CA THR A 26 7.74 31.02 40.58
C THR A 26 9.01 31.08 41.42
N PRO A 27 10.19 30.71 40.89
CA PRO A 27 11.46 31.00 41.55
C PRO A 27 11.56 32.52 41.75
N SER A 28 11.81 32.96 42.98
CA SER A 28 12.08 34.37 43.25
C SER A 28 13.40 34.76 42.59
N SER A 29 13.42 35.93 41.93
CA SER A 29 14.62 36.52 41.37
C SER A 29 15.57 36.92 42.49
N SER A 30 16.49 36.02 42.84
CA SER A 30 17.51 36.27 43.86
C SER A 30 18.49 37.33 43.37
N SER A 31 18.67 38.34 44.22
CA SER A 31 19.47 39.56 44.02
C SER A 31 20.81 39.34 43.32
N SER A 32 21.14 40.24 42.39
CA SER A 32 22.47 40.41 41.80
C SER A 32 23.50 40.94 42.83
N THR A 33 24.03 40.04 43.66
CA THR A 33 25.14 40.33 44.57
C THR A 33 26.43 40.54 43.78
N LYS A 34 26.78 41.81 43.52
CA LYS A 34 28.12 42.22 43.08
C LYS A 34 29.16 41.89 44.16
N ASN A 35 29.73 40.69 44.10
CA ASN A 35 30.95 40.34 44.81
C ASN A 35 32.19 40.55 43.92
N GLY A 36 33.34 40.74 44.55
CA GLY A 36 34.53 41.32 43.91
C GLY A 36 35.14 40.50 42.77
N THR A 37 35.75 41.22 41.83
CA THR A 37 36.53 40.69 40.71
C THR A 37 37.77 39.95 41.19
N ASN A 38 37.73 38.61 41.13
CA ASN A 38 38.90 37.77 40.93
C ASN A 38 38.66 37.02 39.62
N ASP A 39 39.20 37.53 38.52
CA ASP A 39 39.04 36.89 37.20
C ASP A 39 39.68 35.49 37.23
N PRO A 40 39.04 34.47 36.62
CA PRO A 40 39.55 33.11 36.64
C PRO A 40 40.91 33.04 35.94
N LYS A 41 41.93 32.64 36.70
CA LYS A 41 43.32 32.57 36.24
C LYS A 41 43.51 31.46 35.20
N ILE A 42 43.30 31.78 33.92
CA ILE A 42 43.55 30.86 32.81
C ILE A 42 45.06 30.54 32.64
N PRO A 43 45.42 29.33 32.20
CA PRO A 43 46.78 29.00 31.80
C PRO A 43 47.11 29.55 30.40
N LEU A 44 48.38 29.86 30.13
CA LEU A 44 48.83 30.33 28.81
C LEU A 44 48.80 29.21 27.74
N SER A 45 48.90 27.95 28.16
CA SER A 45 48.87 26.78 27.28
C SER A 45 48.40 25.51 28.01
N ALA A 46 47.93 24.53 27.25
CA ALA A 46 47.48 23.22 27.73
C ALA A 46 47.85 22.10 26.75
N ASP A 47 48.06 20.88 27.26
CA ASP A 47 48.33 19.70 26.42
C ASP A 47 47.13 19.39 25.51
N VAL A 48 45.91 19.55 26.05
CA VAL A 48 44.62 19.38 25.36
C VAL A 48 43.61 20.36 25.96
N ILE A 49 42.78 20.99 25.12
CA ILE A 49 41.64 21.82 25.57
C ILE A 49 40.31 21.11 25.29
N ILE A 50 39.43 21.04 26.28
CA ILE A 50 38.08 20.47 26.16
C ILE A 50 37.06 21.60 26.30
N VAL A 51 36.10 21.69 25.38
CA VAL A 51 35.12 22.79 25.35
C VAL A 51 33.72 22.26 25.61
N GLY A 52 33.22 22.45 26.84
CA GLY A 52 31.88 22.07 27.30
C GLY A 52 31.88 21.05 28.44
N GLY A 53 31.46 21.49 29.64
CA GLY A 53 31.40 20.75 30.91
C GLY A 53 30.11 19.96 31.16
N GLY A 54 29.53 19.40 30.10
CA GLY A 54 28.55 18.32 30.22
C GLY A 54 29.22 16.98 30.54
N VAL A 55 28.43 15.92 30.74
CA VAL A 55 28.95 14.58 31.08
C VAL A 55 30.03 14.08 30.11
N THR A 56 29.88 14.31 28.80
CA THR A 56 30.88 13.92 27.79
C THR A 56 32.23 14.60 28.01
N GLY A 57 32.25 15.92 28.27
CA GLY A 57 33.49 16.64 28.53
C GLY A 57 34.16 16.22 29.84
N CYS A 58 33.37 15.97 30.88
CA CYS A 58 33.86 15.48 32.17
C CYS A 58 34.47 14.07 32.05
N SER A 59 33.84 13.18 31.28
CA SER A 59 34.35 11.83 31.00
C SER A 59 35.65 11.87 30.17
N VAL A 60 35.73 12.73 29.14
CA VAL A 60 36.96 12.90 28.33
C VAL A 60 38.10 13.46 29.19
N LEU A 61 37.83 14.43 30.05
CA LEU A 61 38.82 14.99 30.99
C LEU A 61 39.38 13.90 31.92
N TYR A 62 38.51 13.06 32.47
CA TYR A 62 38.89 11.97 33.36
C TYR A 62 39.76 10.92 32.64
N GLN A 63 39.34 10.45 31.47
CA GLN A 63 40.08 9.43 30.70
C GLN A 63 41.43 9.95 30.20
N LEU A 64 41.54 11.24 29.83
CA LEU A 64 42.82 11.88 29.53
C LEU A 64 43.71 12.00 30.78
N SER A 65 43.14 12.33 31.94
CA SER A 65 43.89 12.42 33.20
C SER A 65 44.49 11.06 33.62
N LYS A 66 43.75 9.95 33.39
CA LYS A 66 44.24 8.57 33.61
C LYS A 66 45.39 8.20 32.67
N LYS A 67 45.47 8.82 31.50
CA LYS A 67 46.59 8.67 30.54
C LYS A 67 47.71 9.71 30.77
N GLY A 68 47.65 10.50 31.86
CA GLY A 68 48.70 11.44 32.29
C GLY A 68 48.71 12.80 31.58
N VAL A 69 47.69 13.10 30.77
CA VAL A 69 47.61 14.33 29.95
C VAL A 69 47.06 15.50 30.75
N LYS A 70 47.74 16.66 30.75
CA LYS A 70 47.30 17.86 31.50
C LYS A 70 46.29 18.68 30.70
N ALA A 71 45.08 18.12 30.61
CA ALA A 71 43.98 18.74 29.90
C ALA A 71 43.32 19.88 30.70
N VAL A 72 42.74 20.85 29.98
CA VAL A 72 41.99 21.97 30.54
C VAL A 72 40.57 21.96 29.98
N LEU A 73 39.56 21.81 30.84
CA LEU A 73 38.15 21.92 30.46
C LEU A 73 37.64 23.35 30.68
N LEU A 74 37.02 23.90 29.65
CA LEU A 74 36.37 25.22 29.66
C LEU A 74 34.85 25.04 29.57
N GLU A 75 34.12 25.63 30.52
CA GLU A 75 32.65 25.61 30.56
C GLU A 75 32.12 27.05 30.64
N ARG A 76 31.13 27.39 29.78
CA ARG A 76 30.56 28.74 29.66
C ARG A 76 29.76 29.18 30.89
N GLY A 77 29.21 28.21 31.62
CA GLY A 77 28.46 28.39 32.86
C GLY A 77 29.10 27.59 33.98
N LYS A 78 28.30 26.76 34.65
CA LYS A 78 28.80 25.73 35.58
C LYS A 78 28.77 24.35 34.94
N VAL A 79 29.58 23.44 35.47
CA VAL A 79 29.52 22.01 35.15
C VAL A 79 28.08 21.50 35.29
N THR A 80 27.66 20.64 34.35
CA THR A 80 26.30 20.10 34.11
C THR A 80 25.18 21.06 33.67
N CYS A 81 25.39 22.38 33.59
CA CYS A 81 24.29 23.36 33.40
C CYS A 81 23.50 23.28 32.08
N GLY A 82 23.95 22.47 31.11
CA GLY A 82 23.27 22.20 29.83
C GLY A 82 22.27 21.05 29.88
N THR A 83 22.48 19.99 29.11
CA THR A 83 21.56 18.83 29.08
C THR A 83 21.70 17.89 30.27
N THR A 84 22.85 17.93 30.95
CA THR A 84 23.21 16.92 31.95
C THR A 84 22.40 17.03 33.23
N PHE A 85 22.10 18.23 33.75
CA PHE A 85 21.38 18.36 35.02
C PHE A 85 19.94 17.82 35.01
N HIS A 86 19.30 17.68 33.84
CA HIS A 86 17.89 17.31 33.69
C HIS A 86 17.66 15.97 32.97
N THR A 87 18.69 15.14 32.82
CA THR A 87 18.50 13.78 32.31
C THR A 87 17.90 12.86 33.37
N ALA A 88 17.09 11.89 32.96
CA ALA A 88 16.52 10.88 33.86
C ALA A 88 17.56 9.94 34.49
N GLY A 89 18.85 10.03 34.14
CA GLY A 89 19.96 9.33 34.79
C GLY A 89 19.97 7.81 34.60
N LEU A 90 19.19 7.31 33.63
CA LEU A 90 19.00 5.88 33.38
C LEU A 90 20.19 5.27 32.63
N ILE A 91 20.65 4.13 33.13
CA ILE A 91 21.74 3.33 32.57
C ILE A 91 21.19 1.93 32.31
N TRP A 92 21.12 1.52 31.05
CA TRP A 92 20.68 0.17 30.71
C TRP A 92 21.59 -0.46 29.62
N SER A 93 21.96 -1.72 29.82
CA SER A 93 23.14 -2.32 29.19
C SER A 93 22.83 -3.06 27.89
N LEU A 94 21.67 -3.70 27.80
CA LEU A 94 21.33 -4.59 26.69
C LEU A 94 21.09 -3.84 25.36
N ARG A 95 21.74 -4.30 24.29
CA ARG A 95 21.78 -3.65 22.98
C ARG A 95 21.91 -4.67 21.83
N PRO A 96 21.39 -4.35 20.63
CA PRO A 96 21.49 -5.22 19.45
C PRO A 96 22.80 -5.08 18.66
N ASN A 97 23.82 -4.35 19.15
CA ASN A 97 25.12 -4.26 18.47
C ASN A 97 26.32 -4.25 19.43
N ALA A 98 27.44 -4.82 18.98
CA ALA A 98 28.62 -5.10 19.79
C ALA A 98 29.38 -3.84 20.25
N LEU A 99 29.55 -2.84 19.38
CA LEU A 99 30.25 -1.60 19.76
C LEU A 99 29.56 -0.92 20.95
N CYS A 100 28.23 -0.85 20.92
CA CYS A 100 27.44 -0.26 22.00
C CYS A 100 27.57 -1.08 23.30
N LEU A 101 27.66 -2.41 23.23
CA LEU A 101 27.89 -3.28 24.40
C LEU A 101 29.28 -3.05 25.04
N GLU A 102 30.35 -2.99 24.24
CA GLU A 102 31.70 -2.70 24.77
C GLU A 102 31.82 -1.25 25.29
N VAL A 103 31.19 -0.27 24.64
CA VAL A 103 31.12 1.12 25.14
C VAL A 103 30.34 1.22 26.45
N MET A 104 29.21 0.50 26.59
CA MET A 104 28.44 0.44 27.85
C MET A 104 29.28 -0.16 28.99
N LYS A 105 29.98 -1.26 28.72
CA LYS A 105 30.87 -1.95 29.65
C LYS A 105 32.03 -1.06 30.12
N ALA A 106 32.63 -0.30 29.20
CA ALA A 106 33.63 0.72 29.52
C ALA A 106 33.04 1.88 30.35
N THR A 107 31.82 2.36 30.05
CA THR A 107 31.14 3.36 30.90
C THR A 107 30.88 2.83 32.31
N LYS A 108 30.36 1.60 32.47
CA LYS A 108 30.07 1.03 33.79
C LYS A 108 31.31 0.93 34.67
N LYS A 109 32.44 0.49 34.11
CA LYS A 109 33.73 0.44 34.80
C LYS A 109 34.14 1.80 35.40
N VAL A 110 33.78 2.92 34.77
CA VAL A 110 34.04 4.27 35.31
C VAL A 110 33.23 4.52 36.59
N PHE A 111 32.01 4.00 36.73
CA PHE A 111 31.23 4.11 37.97
C PHE A 111 31.88 3.31 39.12
N ASP A 112 32.41 2.11 38.81
CA ASP A 112 33.14 1.28 39.77
C ASP A 112 34.46 1.96 40.20
N GLU A 113 35.24 2.51 39.25
CA GLU A 113 36.50 3.22 39.51
C GLU A 113 36.32 4.53 40.31
N LEU A 114 35.18 5.23 40.15
CA LEU A 114 34.90 6.49 40.85
C LEU A 114 34.26 6.30 42.23
N GLY A 115 33.77 5.10 42.54
CA GLY A 115 33.01 4.78 43.75
C GLY A 115 31.49 5.01 43.56
N ALA A 116 30.71 3.94 43.76
CA ALA A 116 29.27 3.93 43.48
C ALA A 116 28.48 5.03 44.23
N ASP A 117 28.68 5.16 45.55
CA ASP A 117 28.01 6.19 46.35
C ASP A 117 28.44 7.61 45.95
N ASP A 118 29.72 7.82 45.61
CA ASP A 118 30.29 9.11 45.20
C ASP A 118 29.71 9.63 43.86
N VAL A 119 29.15 8.75 43.02
CA VAL A 119 28.44 9.10 41.76
C VAL A 119 26.92 8.91 41.83
N GLY A 120 26.38 8.48 42.98
CA GLY A 120 24.95 8.18 43.13
C GLY A 120 24.48 6.97 42.31
N TRP A 121 25.36 5.99 42.07
CA TRP A 121 25.04 4.76 41.33
C TRP A 121 24.15 3.83 42.17
N ILE A 122 22.95 3.59 41.67
CA ILE A 122 21.97 2.64 42.21
C ILE A 122 21.78 1.57 41.15
N ASN A 123 22.41 0.40 41.33
CA ASN A 123 21.99 -0.80 40.63
C ASN A 123 20.68 -1.30 41.27
N ASN A 124 19.57 -1.09 40.56
CA ASN A 124 18.26 -1.66 40.84
C ASN A 124 17.75 -2.55 39.68
N GLY A 125 18.53 -2.71 38.61
CA GLY A 125 18.14 -3.36 37.37
C GLY A 125 17.09 -2.59 36.55
N THR A 126 16.80 -3.10 35.36
CA THR A 126 15.75 -2.57 34.48
C THR A 126 14.89 -3.71 33.91
N LEU A 127 13.57 -3.57 34.04
CA LEU A 127 12.55 -4.39 33.38
C LEU A 127 12.19 -3.75 32.04
N PHE A 128 12.51 -4.42 30.94
CA PHE A 128 12.00 -4.08 29.61
C PHE A 128 10.70 -4.85 29.37
N VAL A 129 9.58 -4.15 29.29
CA VAL A 129 8.23 -4.71 29.10
C VAL A 129 8.01 -5.09 27.63
N ALA A 130 7.31 -6.21 27.41
CA ALA A 130 6.82 -6.65 26.09
C ALA A 130 5.30 -6.86 26.13
N HIS A 131 4.58 -6.27 25.18
CA HIS A 131 3.13 -6.44 25.02
C HIS A 131 2.73 -7.68 24.23
N THR A 132 3.72 -8.38 23.66
CA THR A 132 3.51 -9.53 22.78
C THR A 132 4.48 -10.67 23.09
N GLU A 133 4.07 -11.90 22.76
CA GLU A 133 4.93 -13.09 22.80
C GLU A 133 6.18 -12.91 21.91
N GLN A 134 6.02 -12.22 20.77
CA GLN A 134 7.11 -11.91 19.84
C GLN A 134 8.13 -10.95 20.45
N GLY A 135 7.68 -9.88 21.12
CA GLY A 135 8.57 -8.97 21.86
C GLY A 135 9.32 -9.69 23.00
N LEU A 136 8.65 -10.64 23.66
CA LEU A 136 9.27 -11.47 24.68
C LEU A 136 10.36 -12.39 24.09
N HIS A 137 10.11 -12.97 22.92
CA HIS A 137 11.10 -13.79 22.20
C HIS A 137 12.27 -12.96 21.62
N GLU A 138 12.04 -11.74 21.14
CA GLU A 138 13.13 -10.82 20.79
C GLU A 138 13.98 -10.47 22.01
N TYR A 139 13.37 -10.34 23.19
CA TYR A 139 14.09 -10.19 24.44
C TYR A 139 14.88 -11.45 24.86
N GLU A 140 14.42 -12.67 24.55
CA GLU A 140 15.25 -13.87 24.70
C GLU A 140 16.51 -13.82 23.81
N LYS A 141 16.37 -13.39 22.55
CA LYS A 141 17.50 -13.19 21.62
C LYS A 141 18.46 -12.12 22.14
N VAL A 142 17.96 -11.00 22.65
CA VAL A 142 18.75 -9.92 23.25
C VAL A 142 19.46 -10.39 24.53
N SER A 143 18.81 -11.21 25.37
CA SER A 143 19.44 -11.83 26.55
C SER A 143 20.56 -12.79 26.13
N ALA A 144 20.33 -13.64 25.13
CA ALA A 144 21.32 -14.58 24.60
C ALA A 144 22.52 -13.87 23.94
N LEU A 145 22.32 -12.67 23.38
CA LEU A 145 23.40 -11.80 22.93
C LEU A 145 24.14 -11.16 24.11
N GLY A 146 23.41 -10.57 25.08
CA GLY A 146 23.99 -9.94 26.28
C GLY A 146 24.89 -10.88 27.07
N LYS A 147 24.47 -12.14 27.24
CA LYS A 147 25.24 -13.21 27.90
C LYS A 147 26.60 -13.48 27.24
N LYS A 148 26.76 -13.26 25.92
CA LYS A 148 28.06 -13.37 25.23
C LYS A 148 29.02 -12.23 25.54
N PHE A 149 28.50 -11.06 25.93
CA PHE A 149 29.27 -9.89 26.34
C PHE A 149 29.43 -9.76 27.86
N GLY A 150 28.87 -10.72 28.61
CA GLY A 150 28.96 -10.80 30.07
C GLY A 150 27.82 -10.10 30.83
N VAL A 151 26.73 -9.70 30.15
CA VAL A 151 25.60 -9.00 30.78
C VAL A 151 24.56 -9.99 31.32
N GLU A 152 24.34 -10.02 32.64
CA GLU A 152 23.33 -10.89 33.26
C GLU A 152 21.89 -10.37 33.01
N SER A 153 21.04 -11.25 32.47
CA SER A 153 19.63 -10.95 32.20
C SER A 153 18.75 -12.19 32.13
N HIS A 154 17.49 -12.04 32.53
CA HIS A 154 16.50 -13.11 32.67
C HIS A 154 15.14 -12.64 32.13
N VAL A 155 14.38 -13.53 31.49
CA VAL A 155 13.05 -13.24 30.94
C VAL A 155 11.99 -13.79 31.89
N PHE A 156 10.98 -12.98 32.18
CA PHE A 156 9.93 -13.22 33.17
C PHE A 156 8.54 -13.11 32.56
N GLY A 157 7.57 -13.85 33.10
CA GLY A 157 6.16 -13.64 32.80
C GLY A 157 5.65 -12.34 33.44
N ALA A 158 4.49 -11.86 32.99
CA ALA A 158 3.95 -10.59 33.50
C ALA A 158 3.67 -10.60 35.01
N LYS A 159 3.33 -11.76 35.60
CA LYS A 159 3.15 -11.91 37.05
C LYS A 159 4.46 -11.70 37.81
N ASP A 160 5.50 -12.44 37.46
CA ASP A 160 6.81 -12.35 38.11
C ASP A 160 7.41 -10.93 37.96
N ALA A 161 7.25 -10.31 36.79
CA ALA A 161 7.63 -8.92 36.55
C ALA A 161 6.84 -7.93 37.44
N SER A 162 5.55 -8.17 37.69
CA SER A 162 4.76 -7.41 38.66
C SER A 162 5.11 -7.72 40.12
N GLU A 163 5.62 -8.90 40.47
CA GLU A 163 6.20 -9.12 41.82
C GLU A 163 7.47 -8.28 42.03
N MET A 164 8.29 -8.11 40.97
CA MET A 164 9.47 -7.25 40.99
C MET A 164 9.13 -5.74 41.02
N PHE A 165 8.02 -5.33 40.37
CA PHE A 165 7.50 -3.96 40.41
C PHE A 165 5.97 -3.95 40.66
N PRO A 166 5.51 -4.02 41.93
CA PRO A 166 4.09 -4.17 42.34
C PRO A 166 3.10 -3.07 41.95
N LEU A 167 3.51 -2.09 41.14
CA LEU A 167 2.61 -1.09 40.54
C LEU A 167 2.34 -1.38 39.05
N LEU A 168 2.95 -2.43 38.47
CA LEU A 168 2.67 -2.90 37.11
C LEU A 168 1.35 -3.69 37.06
N ALA A 169 0.44 -3.26 36.18
CA ALA A 169 -0.75 -4.03 35.80
C ALA A 169 -0.33 -5.29 35.01
N SER A 170 -0.26 -6.45 35.68
CA SER A 170 0.18 -7.72 35.09
C SER A 170 -0.66 -8.21 33.89
N GLU A 171 -1.89 -7.72 33.79
CA GLU A 171 -2.86 -7.93 32.72
C GLU A 171 -2.60 -7.05 31.49
N SER A 172 -1.79 -5.99 31.64
CA SER A 172 -1.55 -5.00 30.58
C SER A 172 -0.40 -5.36 29.62
N PHE A 173 0.40 -6.38 29.93
CA PHE A 173 1.55 -6.83 29.14
C PHE A 173 1.72 -8.36 29.22
N LYS A 174 2.67 -8.94 28.46
CA LYS A 174 2.88 -10.40 28.40
C LYS A 174 4.04 -10.91 29.25
N GLY A 175 5.13 -10.14 29.31
CA GLY A 175 6.28 -10.45 30.14
C GLY A 175 7.32 -9.34 30.08
N ALA A 176 8.41 -9.51 30.80
CA ALA A 176 9.50 -8.54 30.82
C ALA A 176 10.88 -9.21 30.83
N LEU A 177 11.85 -8.54 30.22
CA LEU A 177 13.26 -8.86 30.35
C LEU A 177 13.85 -8.04 31.48
N PHE A 178 14.34 -8.69 32.53
CA PHE A 178 15.14 -8.04 33.54
C PHE A 178 16.62 -8.08 33.15
N SER A 179 17.26 -6.91 33.11
CA SER A 179 18.72 -6.81 33.17
C SER A 179 19.11 -6.46 34.60
N GLN A 180 19.81 -7.37 35.28
CA GLN A 180 20.26 -7.22 36.68
C GLN A 180 21.44 -6.24 36.82
N GLU A 181 22.03 -5.87 35.69
CA GLU A 181 23.23 -5.06 35.59
C GLU A 181 22.97 -3.58 35.26
N ASP A 182 21.69 -3.21 35.18
CA ASP A 182 21.21 -1.89 34.80
C ASP A 182 20.84 -1.07 36.04
N GLY A 183 20.62 0.23 35.88
CA GLY A 183 20.33 1.07 37.03
C GLY A 183 20.23 2.57 36.74
N VAL A 184 20.57 3.33 37.75
CA VAL A 184 20.44 4.79 37.82
C VAL A 184 21.74 5.39 38.33
N VAL A 185 22.21 6.47 37.72
CA VAL A 185 23.30 7.31 38.22
C VAL A 185 22.79 8.74 38.44
N ASP A 186 23.32 9.47 39.42
CA ASP A 186 23.03 10.90 39.54
C ASP A 186 23.94 11.70 38.57
N PRO A 187 23.36 12.48 37.65
CA PRO A 187 24.14 13.13 36.60
C PRO A 187 25.01 14.28 37.11
N SER A 188 24.67 14.88 38.26
CA SER A 188 25.45 15.95 38.87
C SER A 188 26.57 15.39 39.75
N MET A 189 26.31 14.33 40.52
CA MET A 189 27.35 13.65 41.32
C MET A 189 28.43 13.06 40.41
N LEU A 190 28.05 12.32 39.36
CA LEU A 190 28.99 11.75 38.39
C LEU A 190 29.93 12.81 37.80
N CYS A 191 29.40 13.93 37.30
CA CYS A 191 30.23 14.97 36.67
C CYS A 191 31.15 15.67 37.68
N ASN A 192 30.67 15.94 38.90
CA ASN A 192 31.49 16.55 39.94
C ASN A 192 32.61 15.60 40.42
N GLN A 193 32.34 14.30 40.55
CA GLN A 193 33.35 13.30 40.91
C GLN A 193 34.38 13.09 39.78
N LEU A 194 33.95 13.04 38.51
CA LEU A 194 34.83 13.05 37.32
C LEU A 194 35.76 14.28 37.33
N VAL A 195 35.21 15.47 37.56
CA VAL A 195 35.96 16.74 37.65
C VAL A 195 36.94 16.74 38.83
N LYS A 196 36.52 16.28 40.00
CA LYS A 196 37.36 16.17 41.21
C LYS A 196 38.54 15.23 40.98
N LYS A 197 38.29 14.01 40.46
CA LYS A 197 39.36 13.04 40.15
C LYS A 197 40.30 13.53 39.06
N SER A 198 39.78 14.25 38.06
CA SER A 198 40.62 14.91 37.05
C SER A 198 41.54 15.98 37.67
N LYS A 199 41.06 16.76 38.63
CA LYS A 199 41.85 17.77 39.36
C LYS A 199 42.88 17.13 40.30
N GLU A 200 42.54 16.03 40.97
CA GLU A 200 43.49 15.21 41.76
C GLU A 200 44.66 14.71 40.86
N ASN A 201 44.37 14.38 39.60
CA ASN A 201 45.37 13.99 38.58
C ASN A 201 46.06 15.19 37.88
N GLY A 202 45.81 16.45 38.29
CA GLY A 202 46.50 17.64 37.78
C GLY A 202 45.88 18.35 36.57
N CYS A 203 44.72 17.90 36.08
CA CYS A 203 43.95 18.64 35.06
C CYS A 203 43.24 19.87 35.65
N GLN A 204 42.81 20.81 34.80
CA GLN A 204 42.10 22.02 35.23
C GLN A 204 40.68 22.08 34.66
N VAL A 205 39.78 22.76 35.39
CA VAL A 205 38.40 23.04 34.97
C VAL A 205 38.08 24.48 35.30
N ILE A 206 37.67 25.25 34.29
CA ILE A 206 37.40 26.68 34.38
C ILE A 206 35.95 26.94 33.99
N GLU A 207 35.14 27.27 34.99
CA GLU A 207 33.73 27.64 34.87
C GLU A 207 33.56 29.13 34.52
N ASN A 208 32.42 29.50 33.96
CA ASN A 208 32.07 30.85 33.49
C ASN A 208 33.01 31.37 32.38
N CYS A 209 33.62 30.44 31.63
CA CYS A 209 34.61 30.69 30.59
C CYS A 209 34.06 30.24 29.22
N ASN A 210 33.27 31.09 28.57
CA ASN A 210 32.80 30.84 27.21
C ASN A 210 33.99 30.86 26.23
N VAL A 211 34.03 29.90 25.29
CA VAL A 211 34.98 29.93 24.17
C VAL A 211 34.30 30.64 23.01
N SER A 212 34.85 31.77 22.57
CA SER A 212 34.33 32.58 21.46
C SER A 212 34.76 32.02 20.11
N LYS A 213 35.98 31.49 20.01
CA LYS A 213 36.60 31.06 18.75
C LYS A 213 37.69 30.01 18.98
N ILE A 214 37.83 29.10 18.03
CA ILE A 214 38.97 28.18 17.92
C ILE A 214 39.99 28.84 16.99
N ASN A 215 41.25 28.94 17.42
CA ASN A 215 42.34 29.47 16.61
C ASN A 215 42.95 28.36 15.76
N VAL A 216 43.12 28.65 14.47
CA VAL A 216 43.68 27.73 13.47
C VAL A 216 44.71 28.46 12.62
N THR A 217 45.69 27.70 12.10
CA THR A 217 46.73 28.19 11.19
C THR A 217 46.89 27.22 10.02
N GLU A 218 47.33 27.71 8.88
CA GLU A 218 47.65 26.87 7.72
C GLU A 218 49.07 26.34 7.86
N THR A 219 49.24 25.02 7.71
CA THR A 219 50.55 24.37 7.71
C THR A 219 51.17 24.40 6.31
N ASN A 220 52.50 24.25 6.22
CA ASN A 220 53.27 24.25 4.96
C ASN A 220 52.77 23.28 3.87
N ASN A 221 51.89 22.32 4.21
CA ASN A 221 51.31 21.33 3.31
C ASN A 221 49.84 21.65 2.93
N GLY A 222 49.36 22.90 3.13
CA GLY A 222 48.00 23.33 2.78
C GLY A 222 46.90 22.75 3.67
N LYS A 223 47.23 22.28 4.88
CA LYS A 223 46.27 21.73 5.86
C LYS A 223 46.12 22.67 7.04
N MET A 224 44.88 22.90 7.50
CA MET A 224 44.64 23.66 8.72
C MET A 224 45.02 22.83 9.96
N LYS A 225 45.59 23.47 10.98
CA LYS A 225 45.81 22.90 12.32
C LYS A 225 45.34 23.87 13.39
N VAL A 226 44.79 23.38 14.50
CA VAL A 226 44.49 24.20 15.69
C VAL A 226 45.77 24.74 16.36
N THR A 227 45.65 25.90 17.01
CA THR A 227 46.73 26.55 17.78
C THR A 227 46.29 27.02 19.18
N GLY A 228 45.00 27.10 19.45
CA GLY A 228 44.46 27.51 20.74
C GLY A 228 42.97 27.88 20.69
N VAL A 229 42.48 28.52 21.75
CA VAL A 229 41.13 29.08 21.84
C VAL A 229 41.14 30.52 22.38
N GLU A 230 40.20 31.32 21.92
CA GLU A 230 39.91 32.65 22.48
C GLU A 230 38.85 32.54 23.60
N THR A 231 39.09 33.25 24.71
CA THR A 231 38.17 33.36 25.85
C THR A 231 38.09 34.83 26.30
N PRO A 232 37.05 35.24 27.05
CA PRO A 232 36.97 36.56 27.68
C PRO A 232 38.17 36.95 28.57
N PHE A 233 38.96 35.97 29.01
CA PHE A 233 40.10 36.15 29.91
C PHE A 233 41.47 36.06 29.20
N GLY A 234 41.48 35.80 27.89
CA GLY A 234 42.68 35.69 27.05
C GLY A 234 42.71 34.45 26.15
N GLU A 235 43.82 34.27 25.41
CA GLU A 235 44.07 33.08 24.59
C GLU A 235 44.70 31.96 25.43
N ILE A 236 44.23 30.72 25.24
CA ILE A 236 44.87 29.51 25.77
C ILE A 236 45.40 28.70 24.58
N LYS A 237 46.72 28.46 24.53
CA LYS A 237 47.35 27.76 23.40
C LYS A 237 47.35 26.24 23.57
N SER A 238 46.98 25.52 22.52
CA SER A 238 47.06 24.06 22.47
C SER A 238 46.97 23.60 21.02
N ASP A 239 47.66 22.52 20.69
CA ASP A 239 47.61 21.91 19.36
C ASP A 239 46.63 20.72 19.27
N GLN A 240 45.88 20.46 20.34
CA GLN A 240 44.80 19.47 20.45
C GLN A 240 43.55 20.07 21.14
N ILE A 241 42.39 20.04 20.48
CA ILE A 241 41.14 20.63 20.97
C ILE A 241 39.98 19.64 20.79
N ILE A 242 39.16 19.46 21.82
CA ILE A 242 38.02 18.55 21.82
C ILE A 242 36.72 19.34 22.06
N ASN A 243 35.87 19.40 21.04
CA ASN A 243 34.56 20.03 21.11
C ASN A 243 33.52 19.07 21.72
N THR A 244 33.08 19.37 22.94
CA THR A 244 32.02 18.65 23.68
C THR A 244 30.82 19.54 24.00
N ARG A 245 30.59 20.61 23.22
CA ARG A 245 29.52 21.63 23.45
C ARG A 245 28.08 21.11 23.28
N GLY A 246 27.87 19.82 23.05
CA GLY A 246 26.55 19.19 23.01
C GLY A 246 25.64 19.80 21.96
N LEU A 247 24.57 20.46 22.40
CA LEU A 247 23.61 21.13 21.52
C LEU A 247 24.14 22.45 20.94
N TRP A 248 25.12 23.09 21.59
CA TRP A 248 25.76 24.33 21.12
C TRP A 248 26.91 24.06 20.13
N SER A 249 27.19 22.81 19.76
CA SER A 249 28.22 22.47 18.77
C SER A 249 27.97 23.03 17.35
N GLN A 250 26.77 23.56 17.07
CA GLN A 250 26.45 24.28 15.82
C GLN A 250 26.72 25.81 15.90
N GLN A 251 27.11 26.34 17.06
CA GLN A 251 27.36 27.78 17.23
C GLN A 251 28.83 28.15 17.00
N HIS A 252 29.07 28.85 15.89
CA HIS A 252 30.17 29.79 15.63
C HIS A 252 31.65 29.37 15.80
N LEU A 253 31.97 28.17 16.32
CA LEU A 253 33.36 27.70 16.46
C LEU A 253 33.95 27.02 15.21
N THR A 254 33.10 26.51 14.31
CA THR A 254 33.51 25.88 13.05
C THR A 254 32.54 26.28 11.93
N HIS A 255 33.02 26.34 10.69
CA HIS A 255 32.16 26.51 9.51
C HIS A 255 31.40 25.22 9.13
N ARG A 256 31.85 24.07 9.65
CA ARG A 256 31.25 22.76 9.45
C ARG A 256 29.85 22.67 10.08
N ARG A 257 28.89 22.11 9.34
CA ARG A 257 27.57 21.72 9.84
C ARG A 257 27.61 20.27 10.34
N PHE A 258 26.75 19.95 11.31
CA PHE A 258 26.67 18.62 11.90
C PHE A 258 25.25 18.05 11.77
N PRO A 259 25.07 16.77 11.43
CA PRO A 259 23.77 16.16 11.12
C PRO A 259 22.98 15.80 12.40
N PHE A 260 22.59 16.84 13.14
CA PHE A 260 21.70 16.74 14.29
C PHE A 260 20.74 17.94 14.37
N THR A 261 19.64 17.78 15.10
CA THR A 261 18.71 18.87 15.46
C THR A 261 18.48 18.91 16.97
N ILE A 262 17.84 19.96 17.46
CA ILE A 262 17.49 20.12 18.88
C ILE A 262 16.01 19.82 19.04
N LEU A 263 15.67 18.84 19.87
CA LEU A 263 14.31 18.42 20.18
C LEU A 263 14.03 18.62 21.67
N LYS A 264 12.78 18.89 22.05
CA LYS A 264 12.37 18.86 23.46
C LYS A 264 12.10 17.42 23.88
N HIS A 265 12.71 16.99 24.99
CA HIS A 265 12.40 15.73 25.67
C HIS A 265 11.74 16.00 27.02
N SER A 266 10.70 15.24 27.37
CA SER A 266 9.80 15.55 28.50
C SER A 266 9.63 14.39 29.47
N TYR A 267 9.54 14.70 30.77
CA TYR A 267 9.06 13.78 31.81
C TYR A 267 8.41 14.53 32.98
N ILE A 268 7.57 13.82 33.73
CA ILE A 268 7.00 14.30 35.01
C ILE A 268 7.68 13.62 36.20
N VAL A 269 7.59 14.27 37.36
CA VAL A 269 7.85 13.67 38.67
C VAL A 269 6.53 13.65 39.44
N THR A 270 6.14 12.49 39.96
CA THR A 270 4.89 12.34 40.73
C THR A 270 5.00 12.96 42.13
N GLU A 271 3.85 13.19 42.75
CA GLU A 271 3.74 13.31 44.20
C GLU A 271 4.16 12.00 44.91
N THR A 272 4.23 12.05 46.24
CA THR A 272 4.69 10.94 47.09
C THR A 272 3.77 9.72 46.99
N ILE A 273 4.34 8.58 46.62
CA ILE A 273 3.69 7.27 46.60
C ILE A 273 4.04 6.52 47.90
N PRO A 274 3.07 6.19 48.78
CA PRO A 274 3.32 5.45 50.00
C PRO A 274 3.98 4.08 49.74
N HIS A 275 4.86 3.66 50.65
CA HIS A 275 5.53 2.34 50.65
C HIS A 275 6.39 1.99 49.42
N LEU A 276 6.60 2.93 48.51
CA LEU A 276 7.43 2.75 47.32
C LEU A 276 8.89 2.41 47.70
N LYS A 277 9.44 1.34 47.11
CA LYS A 277 10.77 0.78 47.40
C LYS A 277 11.77 1.10 46.28
N ARG A 278 13.05 0.72 46.46
CA ARG A 278 14.05 0.66 45.36
C ARG A 278 13.75 -0.51 44.41
N TRP A 279 12.60 -0.49 43.75
CA TRP A 279 12.23 -1.41 42.67
C TRP A 279 13.05 -1.14 41.40
N PRO A 280 13.07 -2.06 40.42
CA PRO A 280 13.70 -1.84 39.12
C PRO A 280 13.20 -0.59 38.40
N ASN A 281 13.99 -0.10 37.46
CA ASN A 281 13.47 0.82 36.44
C ASN A 281 12.59 0.04 35.47
N VAL A 282 11.57 0.66 34.89
CA VAL A 282 10.71 0.03 33.89
C VAL A 282 10.88 0.79 32.58
N ARG A 283 11.02 0.06 31.47
CA ARG A 283 11.05 0.62 30.13
C ARG A 283 10.12 -0.15 29.20
N ASP A 284 9.36 0.57 28.40
CA ASP A 284 8.44 0.02 27.44
C ASP A 284 8.77 0.57 26.05
N HIS A 285 9.21 -0.31 25.16
CA HIS A 285 9.56 0.05 23.79
C HIS A 285 8.35 0.08 22.84
N ASP A 286 7.29 -0.66 23.15
CA ASP A 286 6.07 -0.73 22.35
C ASP A 286 5.24 0.56 22.51
N LEU A 287 5.12 1.03 23.75
CA LEU A 287 4.44 2.28 24.15
C LEU A 287 5.37 3.50 24.23
N SER A 288 6.69 3.31 24.05
CA SER A 288 7.73 4.37 24.04
C SER A 288 7.83 5.20 25.33
N ILE A 289 7.63 4.56 26.48
CA ILE A 289 7.62 5.17 27.83
C ILE A 289 8.67 4.53 28.75
N TYR A 290 9.01 5.23 29.84
CA TYR A 290 9.91 4.76 30.88
C TYR A 290 9.52 5.31 32.25
N PHE A 291 9.87 4.55 33.29
CA PHE A 291 9.57 4.83 34.68
C PHE A 291 10.80 4.53 35.53
N ARG A 292 11.05 5.35 36.56
CA ARG A 292 12.03 5.01 37.59
C ARG A 292 11.71 5.64 38.94
N VAL A 293 12.26 5.03 39.97
CA VAL A 293 12.16 5.49 41.35
C VAL A 293 13.04 6.73 41.58
N GLN A 294 12.52 7.71 42.31
CA GLN A 294 13.26 8.83 42.88
C GLN A 294 12.76 9.15 44.30
N GLY A 295 13.38 8.54 45.30
CA GLY A 295 12.92 8.64 46.70
C GLY A 295 11.58 7.90 46.87
N GLN A 296 10.51 8.66 47.12
CA GLN A 296 9.13 8.16 47.14
C GLN A 296 8.28 8.69 45.97
N SER A 297 8.90 9.33 44.98
CA SER A 297 8.25 9.71 43.71
C SER A 297 8.64 8.74 42.59
N LEU A 298 7.83 8.68 41.54
CA LEU A 298 8.24 8.16 40.23
C LEU A 298 8.63 9.32 39.31
N ILE A 299 9.65 9.11 38.49
CA ILE A 299 9.80 9.82 37.22
C ILE A 299 9.03 9.00 36.18
N VAL A 300 8.20 9.66 35.37
CA VAL A 300 7.46 9.06 34.25
C VAL A 300 7.74 9.89 33.00
N GLY A 301 8.33 9.28 31.97
CA GLY A 301 8.72 9.96 30.73
C GLY A 301 8.55 9.08 29.51
N GLY A 302 8.82 9.63 28.33
CA GLY A 302 8.70 8.89 27.07
C GLY A 302 9.11 9.72 25.87
N TYR A 303 8.90 9.16 24.68
CA TYR A 303 9.28 9.78 23.41
C TYR A 303 8.01 10.08 22.62
N GLU A 304 7.59 11.36 22.61
CA GLU A 304 6.40 11.85 21.94
C GLU A 304 6.42 11.52 20.44
N THR A 305 5.31 10.99 19.89
CA THR A 305 5.18 10.61 18.47
C THR A 305 5.44 11.78 17.51
N ASN A 306 5.19 13.01 17.98
CA ASN A 306 5.49 14.26 17.28
C ASN A 306 6.28 15.19 18.21
N PRO A 307 7.63 15.16 18.21
CA PRO A 307 8.44 16.01 19.07
C PRO A 307 8.34 17.50 18.74
N ASN A 308 8.33 18.32 19.77
CA ASN A 308 8.53 19.75 19.64
C ASN A 308 10.00 20.04 19.24
N VAL A 309 10.23 20.44 17.98
CA VAL A 309 11.55 20.88 17.50
C VAL A 309 11.88 22.28 18.02
N VAL A 310 13.13 22.51 18.43
CA VAL A 310 13.62 23.82 18.84
C VAL A 310 14.26 24.52 17.63
N GLU A 311 13.51 25.40 16.96
CA GLU A 311 13.89 26.01 15.67
C GLU A 311 15.16 26.88 15.71
N GLN A 312 15.46 27.46 16.89
CA GLN A 312 16.64 28.28 17.16
C GLN A 312 17.39 27.70 18.38
N PRO A 313 18.73 27.62 18.38
CA PRO A 313 19.48 27.15 19.54
C PRO A 313 19.16 27.94 20.81
N PRO A 314 19.10 27.28 21.99
CA PRO A 314 18.97 27.97 23.28
C PRO A 314 20.06 29.03 23.47
N PRO A 315 19.73 30.20 24.05
CA PRO A 315 20.65 31.33 24.17
C PRO A 315 21.87 31.04 25.08
N GLU A 316 22.84 31.95 25.10
CA GLU A 316 24.10 31.74 25.82
C GLU A 316 23.94 31.71 27.36
N ASP A 317 22.90 32.37 27.88
CA ASP A 317 22.50 32.39 29.28
C ASP A 317 21.57 31.22 29.68
N PHE A 318 21.18 30.36 28.73
CA PHE A 318 20.40 29.15 29.03
C PHE A 318 21.25 28.15 29.83
N GLN A 319 21.13 28.22 31.16
CA GLN A 319 21.91 27.46 32.14
C GLN A 319 20.98 27.05 33.29
N PHE A 320 20.86 25.75 33.58
CA PHE A 320 19.88 25.20 34.53
C PHE A 320 18.40 25.56 34.22
N GLN A 321 18.11 25.90 32.96
CA GLN A 321 16.77 26.28 32.48
C GLN A 321 16.07 25.10 31.78
N LEU A 322 14.74 25.15 31.78
CA LEU A 322 13.83 24.20 31.15
C LEU A 322 12.74 24.96 30.37
N TYR A 323 12.10 24.29 29.42
CA TYR A 323 10.92 24.82 28.75
C TYR A 323 9.63 24.50 29.50
N ASP A 324 8.56 25.23 29.19
CA ASP A 324 7.20 24.80 29.48
C ASP A 324 6.90 23.46 28.78
N MET A 325 6.26 22.54 29.53
CA MET A 325 5.84 21.23 29.05
C MET A 325 4.60 21.36 28.14
N ASP A 326 4.68 20.79 26.95
CA ASP A 326 3.52 20.67 26.05
C ASP A 326 2.70 19.42 26.41
N TRP A 327 1.65 19.64 27.20
CA TRP A 327 0.72 18.59 27.58
C TRP A 327 -0.03 17.97 26.39
N ASN A 328 -0.15 18.63 25.23
CA ASN A 328 -0.80 18.00 24.08
C ASN A 328 0.09 16.89 23.48
N ALA A 329 1.40 17.14 23.40
CA ALA A 329 2.38 16.15 22.97
C ALA A 329 2.61 15.04 24.03
N PHE A 330 2.51 15.38 25.32
CA PHE A 330 2.80 14.47 26.42
C PHE A 330 1.60 13.63 26.91
N ASN A 331 0.36 14.09 26.74
CA ASN A 331 -0.85 13.37 27.17
C ASN A 331 -1.01 11.94 26.57
N PRO A 332 -0.65 11.66 25.31
CA PRO A 332 -0.65 10.28 24.78
C PRO A 332 0.28 9.35 25.56
N LEU A 333 1.49 9.81 25.93
CA LEU A 333 2.43 9.05 26.76
C LEU A 333 1.87 8.82 28.17
N MET A 334 1.23 9.83 28.77
CA MET A 334 0.55 9.67 30.06
C MET A 334 -0.61 8.67 30.00
N THR A 335 -1.34 8.63 28.88
CA THR A 335 -2.45 7.69 28.67
C THR A 335 -1.95 6.24 28.59
N SER A 336 -0.83 6.02 27.89
CA SER A 336 -0.12 4.73 27.89
C SER A 336 0.46 4.40 29.28
N SER A 337 1.00 5.38 29.98
CA SER A 337 1.59 5.22 31.32
C SER A 337 0.57 4.79 32.37
N VAL A 338 -0.64 5.34 32.34
CA VAL A 338 -1.74 4.95 33.24
C VAL A 338 -2.22 3.51 32.95
N LYS A 339 -2.15 3.02 31.70
CA LYS A 339 -2.51 1.62 31.40
C LYS A 339 -1.55 0.61 32.02
N LEU A 340 -0.26 0.94 32.06
CA LEU A 340 0.78 0.06 32.59
C LEU A 340 0.97 0.22 34.11
N LEU A 341 0.81 1.44 34.64
CA LEU A 341 0.79 1.77 36.08
C LEU A 341 -0.52 2.50 36.45
N PRO A 342 -1.62 1.79 36.75
CA PRO A 342 -2.95 2.37 37.03
C PRO A 342 -2.95 3.43 38.14
N VAL A 343 -2.06 3.30 39.13
CA VAL A 343 -1.89 4.25 40.24
C VAL A 343 -1.60 5.69 39.78
N LEU A 344 -1.04 5.89 38.57
CA LEU A 344 -0.81 7.21 37.98
C LEU A 344 -2.10 7.97 37.64
N SER A 345 -3.28 7.34 37.71
CA SER A 345 -4.58 8.01 37.61
C SER A 345 -5.00 8.74 38.89
N GLU A 346 -4.42 8.38 40.05
CA GLU A 346 -4.80 8.90 41.38
C GLU A 346 -3.76 9.87 41.97
N ILE A 347 -2.49 9.79 41.54
CA ILE A 347 -1.38 10.58 42.09
C ILE A 347 -1.19 11.90 41.32
N GLY A 348 -0.96 13.01 42.02
CA GLY A 348 -0.67 14.31 41.40
C GLY A 348 0.73 14.40 40.77
N VAL A 349 0.94 15.45 39.96
CA VAL A 349 2.25 15.79 39.38
C VAL A 349 2.94 16.85 40.26
N LYS A 350 4.08 16.49 40.84
CA LYS A 350 4.88 17.34 41.72
C LYS A 350 5.72 18.36 40.96
N SER A 351 6.25 17.98 39.80
CA SER A 351 7.01 18.86 38.91
C SER A 351 7.10 18.28 37.50
N THR A 352 7.23 19.16 36.50
CA THR A 352 7.48 18.81 35.10
C THR A 352 8.94 19.09 34.73
N VAL A 353 9.46 18.35 33.76
CA VAL A 353 10.76 18.60 33.11
C VAL A 353 10.56 18.54 31.60
N CYS A 354 11.05 19.54 30.89
CA CYS A 354 11.05 19.58 29.42
C CYS A 354 12.35 20.27 28.96
N GLY A 355 13.30 19.50 28.44
CA GLY A 355 14.68 19.93 28.18
C GLY A 355 15.09 19.82 26.72
N PRO A 356 15.99 20.69 26.21
CA PRO A 356 16.54 20.55 24.85
C PRO A 356 17.59 19.44 24.77
N GLU A 357 17.39 18.46 23.89
CA GLU A 357 18.37 17.42 23.58
C GLU A 357 18.84 17.46 22.12
N ALA A 358 20.12 17.17 21.90
CA ALA A 358 20.72 17.07 20.57
C ALA A 358 20.54 15.65 19.99
N PHE A 359 19.63 15.52 19.04
CA PHE A 359 19.29 14.28 18.34
C PHE A 359 19.97 14.23 16.97
N SER A 360 20.79 13.21 16.72
CA SER A 360 21.41 12.94 15.42
C SER A 360 20.45 12.21 14.47
N MET A 361 20.74 12.26 13.16
CA MET A 361 19.89 11.65 12.12
C MET A 361 19.70 10.12 12.25
N ASP A 362 20.52 9.42 13.05
CA ASP A 362 20.53 7.95 13.15
C ASP A 362 20.54 7.42 14.60
N ARG A 363 20.16 8.26 15.57
CA ARG A 363 20.21 8.03 17.03
C ARG A 363 21.61 7.76 17.61
N LYS A 364 22.70 7.82 16.84
CA LYS A 364 24.05 7.48 17.29
C LYS A 364 24.90 8.75 17.56
N PRO A 365 25.83 8.73 18.53
CA PRO A 365 26.74 9.86 18.77
C PRO A 365 27.49 10.33 17.52
N LEU A 366 27.95 11.58 17.52
CA LEU A 366 28.88 12.15 16.54
C LEU A 366 30.24 12.30 17.20
N ILE A 367 31.20 11.43 16.85
CA ILE A 367 32.50 11.32 17.53
C ILE A 367 33.61 11.10 16.49
N GLY A 368 34.70 11.88 16.55
CA GLY A 368 35.88 11.65 15.72
C GLY A 368 36.80 12.87 15.62
N PRO A 369 37.96 12.74 14.95
CA PRO A 369 38.74 13.88 14.48
C PRO A 369 37.96 14.68 13.43
N ASP A 370 38.31 15.95 13.21
CA ASP A 370 37.84 16.68 12.05
C ASP A 370 38.76 16.49 10.83
N LYS A 371 38.19 16.15 9.68
CA LYS A 371 38.94 15.94 8.42
C LYS A 371 39.56 17.21 7.81
N GLN A 372 39.08 18.41 8.16
CA GLN A 372 39.56 19.68 7.61
C GLN A 372 40.59 20.34 8.54
N ILE A 373 40.41 20.22 9.86
CA ILE A 373 41.24 20.90 10.87
C ILE A 373 41.98 19.86 11.73
N HIS A 374 43.28 19.69 11.47
CA HIS A 374 44.13 18.78 12.24
C HIS A 374 44.26 19.24 13.71
N GLY A 375 44.18 18.27 14.63
CA GLY A 375 44.16 18.51 16.08
C GLY A 375 42.79 18.92 16.64
N LEU A 376 41.75 19.06 15.81
CA LEU A 376 40.37 19.21 16.28
C LEU A 376 39.67 17.84 16.36
N PHE A 377 38.99 17.59 17.47
CA PHE A 377 38.14 16.43 17.72
C PHE A 377 36.74 16.87 18.16
N HIS A 378 35.76 15.98 17.97
CA HIS A 378 34.35 16.20 18.28
C HIS A 378 33.78 15.02 19.09
N SER A 379 32.88 15.29 20.03
CA SER A 379 32.08 14.26 20.72
C SER A 379 30.78 14.86 21.27
N PHE A 380 29.66 14.69 20.54
CA PHE A 380 28.34 15.24 20.90
C PHE A 380 27.16 14.50 20.22
N ALA A 381 25.94 15.07 20.28
CA ALA A 381 24.70 14.54 19.69
C ALA A 381 24.35 13.09 20.08
N PHE A 382 24.39 12.80 21.39
CA PHE A 382 24.19 11.45 21.94
C PHE A 382 22.72 10.95 21.92
N SER A 383 21.75 11.75 21.45
CA SER A 383 20.34 11.34 21.24
C SER A 383 19.74 10.59 22.45
N SER A 384 19.58 11.29 23.58
CA SER A 384 19.21 10.75 24.91
C SER A 384 20.17 9.73 25.56
N ASN A 385 21.16 9.19 24.86
CA ASN A 385 22.06 8.15 25.39
C ASN A 385 23.33 8.70 26.10
N GLY A 386 23.36 10.00 26.47
CA GLY A 386 24.57 10.68 26.96
C GLY A 386 25.17 10.07 28.23
N MET A 387 24.34 9.78 29.24
CA MET A 387 24.79 9.17 30.50
C MET A 387 25.33 7.74 30.31
N MET A 388 24.78 7.02 29.34
CA MET A 388 25.11 5.62 29.05
C MET A 388 26.41 5.45 28.26
N LEU A 389 26.64 6.28 27.25
CA LEU A 389 27.74 6.07 26.30
C LEU A 389 28.97 6.95 26.58
N SER A 390 28.83 8.04 27.34
CA SER A 390 29.91 9.04 27.48
C SER A 390 31.20 8.51 28.12
N GLY A 391 31.14 7.56 29.06
CA GLY A 391 32.34 7.02 29.73
C GLY A 391 33.23 6.19 28.81
N GLY A 392 32.65 5.24 28.08
CA GLY A 392 33.35 4.43 27.08
C GLY A 392 33.73 5.21 25.83
N CYS A 393 32.83 6.07 25.32
CA CYS A 393 33.15 6.95 24.19
C CYS A 393 34.31 7.91 24.51
N ALA A 394 34.40 8.40 25.76
CA ALA A 394 35.51 9.23 26.21
C ALA A 394 36.86 8.49 26.24
N GLU A 395 36.86 7.19 26.54
CA GLU A 395 38.08 6.36 26.49
C GLU A 395 38.63 6.31 25.06
N GLN A 396 37.74 6.08 24.08
CA GLN A 396 38.10 6.03 22.67
C GLN A 396 38.56 7.39 22.13
N VAL A 397 37.97 8.50 22.57
CA VAL A 397 38.46 9.87 22.27
C VAL A 397 39.83 10.14 22.89
N ALA A 398 40.05 9.74 24.14
CA ALA A 398 41.36 9.87 24.79
C ALA A 398 42.45 9.03 24.10
N GLU A 399 42.09 7.89 23.50
CA GLU A 399 43.01 7.07 22.71
C GLU A 399 43.27 7.63 21.31
N TRP A 400 42.27 8.19 20.65
CA TRP A 400 42.47 8.98 19.43
C TRP A 400 43.49 10.10 19.63
N VAL A 401 43.42 10.81 20.76
CA VAL A 401 44.31 11.94 21.09
C VAL A 401 45.73 11.49 21.48
N VAL A 402 45.86 10.43 22.30
CA VAL A 402 47.18 9.99 22.82
C VAL A 402 47.90 9.00 21.89
N ASN A 403 47.16 8.10 21.24
CA ASN A 403 47.69 7.02 20.40
C ASN A 403 47.49 7.24 18.90
N GLY A 404 46.78 8.31 18.51
CA GLY A 404 46.39 8.59 17.11
C GLY A 404 45.23 7.72 16.58
N LYS A 405 44.73 6.76 17.37
CA LYS A 405 43.63 5.85 16.99
C LYS A 405 42.90 5.26 18.21
N PRO A 406 41.62 4.88 18.09
CA PRO A 406 40.87 4.17 19.14
C PRO A 406 41.29 2.69 19.25
N SER A 407 40.88 2.04 20.34
CA SER A 407 40.97 0.57 20.51
C SER A 407 39.77 -0.18 19.93
N LEU A 408 38.61 0.45 19.86
CA LEU A 408 37.38 -0.08 19.25
C LEU A 408 37.18 0.45 17.82
N ASP A 409 36.44 -0.29 17.00
CA ASP A 409 35.98 0.19 15.69
C ASP A 409 34.88 1.25 15.88
N MET A 410 35.28 2.52 15.79
CA MET A 410 34.39 3.67 15.97
C MET A 410 33.64 4.08 14.69
N THR A 411 33.77 3.36 13.57
CA THR A 411 33.15 3.72 12.27
C THR A 411 31.64 3.98 12.38
N LEU A 412 30.95 3.25 13.26
CA LEU A 412 29.51 3.40 13.51
C LEU A 412 29.13 4.73 14.20
N TYR A 413 30.06 5.37 14.91
CA TYR A 413 29.90 6.65 15.61
C TYR A 413 30.70 7.80 14.96
N ASP A 414 31.46 7.51 13.90
CA ASP A 414 32.31 8.47 13.20
C ASP A 414 31.52 9.71 12.75
N ILE A 415 32.09 10.90 12.92
CA ILE A 415 31.46 12.17 12.54
C ILE A 415 31.43 12.40 11.02
N ASP A 416 32.31 11.71 10.28
CA ASP A 416 32.38 11.71 8.81
C ASP A 416 31.54 10.61 8.15
N ARG A 417 30.71 9.86 8.91
CA ARG A 417 29.78 8.85 8.37
C ARG A 417 28.60 9.42 7.54
N PHE A 418 28.58 10.73 7.31
CA PHE A 418 27.53 11.48 6.62
C PHE A 418 28.15 12.48 5.64
N GLU A 419 27.44 12.78 4.55
CA GLU A 419 27.84 13.80 3.57
C GLU A 419 27.81 15.22 4.18
N ASP A 420 28.71 16.11 3.75
CA ASP A 420 28.85 17.45 4.34
C ASP A 420 27.73 18.43 3.93
N ASP A 421 27.19 18.28 2.71
CA ASP A 421 26.23 19.20 2.09
C ASP A 421 24.75 18.89 2.40
N LEU A 422 24.49 18.14 3.48
CA LEU A 422 23.13 17.76 3.88
C LEU A 422 22.24 18.97 4.23
N ASP A 423 21.04 19.00 3.66
CA ASP A 423 20.09 20.09 3.87
C ASP A 423 19.54 20.13 5.31
N LYS A 424 19.30 21.34 5.83
CA LYS A 424 18.82 21.57 7.20
C LYS A 424 17.42 21.00 7.42
N SER A 425 16.54 21.02 6.41
CA SER A 425 15.20 20.43 6.53
C SER A 425 15.26 18.90 6.49
N TYR A 426 16.14 18.31 5.68
CA TYR A 426 16.40 16.87 5.67
C TYR A 426 16.95 16.37 7.01
N ILE A 427 17.96 17.07 7.57
CA ILE A 427 18.51 16.76 8.90
C ILE A 427 17.39 16.83 9.95
N LYS A 428 16.63 17.93 9.98
CA LYS A 428 15.49 18.09 10.91
C LYS A 428 14.47 16.96 10.77
N MET A 429 14.07 16.63 9.54
CA MET A 429 13.14 15.53 9.25
C MET A 429 13.66 14.19 9.77
N LYS A 430 14.90 13.81 9.42
CA LYS A 430 15.48 12.53 9.85
C LYS A 430 15.70 12.45 11.37
N CYS A 431 16.00 13.56 12.04
CA CYS A 431 16.09 13.59 13.50
C CYS A 431 14.73 13.46 14.19
N VAL A 432 13.66 14.05 13.63
CA VAL A 432 12.27 13.91 14.13
C VAL A 432 11.73 12.50 13.89
N GLU A 433 11.98 11.94 12.70
CA GLU A 433 11.73 10.53 12.38
C GLU A 433 12.45 9.63 13.40
N ASN A 434 13.74 9.87 13.64
CA ASN A 434 14.54 9.16 14.64
C ASN A 434 14.29 9.61 16.10
N TYR A 435 13.25 10.39 16.39
CA TYR A 435 12.79 10.61 17.77
C TYR A 435 11.69 9.60 18.14
N GLY A 436 10.63 9.50 17.33
CA GLY A 436 9.43 8.71 17.65
C GLY A 436 8.82 7.87 16.51
N ALA A 437 9.42 7.84 15.31
CA ALA A 437 8.78 7.20 14.16
C ALA A 437 9.08 5.70 13.98
N ARG A 438 8.05 5.01 13.49
CA ARG A 438 8.14 3.89 12.54
C ARG A 438 7.97 4.56 11.13
N PRO A 439 8.65 4.10 10.03
CA PRO A 439 8.69 4.76 8.68
C PRO A 439 7.29 4.81 8.00
N GLY A 440 6.98 5.21 6.73
CA GLY A 440 7.65 5.33 5.42
C GLY A 440 6.77 5.18 4.13
N GLY A 441 5.45 4.87 4.14
CA GLY A 441 4.57 4.60 2.94
C GLY A 441 3.46 3.50 2.96
N GLY A 442 2.42 3.56 2.10
CA GLY A 442 1.38 2.49 2.00
C GLY A 442 1.78 1.19 1.26
N SER A 443 1.16 0.03 1.56
CA SER A 443 1.58 -1.32 1.05
C SER A 443 1.72 -1.43 -0.48
N GLN A 444 0.76 -0.92 -1.27
CA GLN A 444 0.88 -0.96 -2.74
C GLN A 444 2.02 -0.08 -3.24
N GLY A 445 2.26 1.06 -2.58
CA GLY A 445 3.44 1.88 -2.81
C GLY A 445 4.73 1.12 -2.50
N CYS A 446 4.79 0.42 -1.37
CA CYS A 446 5.97 -0.37 -0.94
C CYS A 446 6.32 -1.47 -1.94
N ASN A 447 5.33 -2.26 -2.37
CA ASN A 447 5.53 -3.33 -3.36
C ASN A 447 5.95 -2.76 -4.73
N THR A 448 5.31 -1.67 -5.17
CA THR A 448 5.67 -1.00 -6.45
C THR A 448 7.08 -0.42 -6.40
N LEU A 449 7.44 0.26 -5.32
CA LEU A 449 8.77 0.85 -5.10
C LEU A 449 9.86 -0.23 -5.13
N TYR A 450 9.64 -1.33 -4.41
CA TYR A 450 10.53 -2.48 -4.38
C TYR A 450 10.68 -3.15 -5.76
N GLN A 451 9.58 -3.46 -6.44
CA GLN A 451 9.62 -4.18 -7.73
C GLN A 451 10.21 -3.33 -8.88
N LEU A 452 10.07 -2.00 -8.80
CA LEU A 452 10.78 -1.05 -9.67
C LEU A 452 12.28 -0.98 -9.32
N ALA A 453 12.64 -0.86 -8.04
CA ALA A 453 14.04 -0.79 -7.59
C ALA A 453 14.82 -2.07 -7.93
N LYS A 454 14.19 -3.24 -7.77
CA LYS A 454 14.72 -4.56 -8.15
C LYS A 454 14.95 -4.72 -9.66
N ARG A 455 14.37 -3.82 -10.47
CA ARG A 455 14.57 -3.69 -11.92
C ARG A 455 15.42 -2.46 -12.31
N GLY A 456 16.12 -1.86 -11.35
CA GLY A 456 17.09 -0.77 -11.57
C GLY A 456 16.51 0.65 -11.59
N CYS A 457 15.21 0.83 -11.34
CA CYS A 457 14.60 2.16 -11.29
C CYS A 457 14.91 2.89 -9.97
N LYS A 458 15.50 4.08 -10.06
CA LYS A 458 15.60 5.04 -8.95
C LYS A 458 14.25 5.71 -8.67
N ALA A 459 13.27 4.90 -8.28
CA ALA A 459 11.91 5.34 -7.98
C ALA A 459 11.85 6.10 -6.63
N VAL A 460 10.86 7.00 -6.53
CA VAL A 460 10.61 7.81 -5.32
C VAL A 460 9.17 7.60 -4.86
N LEU A 461 8.99 7.15 -3.62
CA LEU A 461 7.69 7.11 -2.95
C LEU A 461 7.47 8.38 -2.13
N LEU A 462 6.27 8.95 -2.21
CA LEU A 462 5.84 10.10 -1.41
C LEU A 462 4.63 9.69 -0.58
N GLU A 463 4.73 9.87 0.74
CA GLU A 463 3.69 9.53 1.70
C GLU A 463 3.20 10.80 2.40
N ARG A 464 1.87 10.97 2.51
CA ARG A 464 1.24 12.10 3.20
C ARG A 464 1.67 12.16 4.66
N ALA A 465 1.72 10.99 5.31
CA ALA A 465 1.99 10.83 6.73
C ALA A 465 3.10 9.79 6.97
N LYS A 466 2.75 8.51 7.19
CA LYS A 466 3.63 7.41 7.66
C LYS A 466 3.38 6.09 6.91
N LEU A 467 4.19 5.05 7.14
CA LEU A 467 3.93 3.70 6.59
C LEU A 467 2.58 3.29 7.12
N THR A 468 1.87 2.57 6.26
CA THR A 468 0.65 1.84 6.58
C THR A 468 -0.54 2.70 7.05
N SER A 469 -0.35 4.02 7.28
CA SER A 469 -1.27 4.95 7.98
C SER A 469 -2.61 5.23 7.32
N GLY A 470 -2.79 4.77 6.07
CA GLY A 470 -4.10 4.56 5.48
C GLY A 470 -4.75 3.27 5.98
N THR A 471 -5.15 2.41 5.05
CA THR A 471 -5.86 1.16 5.39
C THR A 471 -4.93 0.00 5.79
N THR A 472 -3.66 0.03 5.37
CA THR A 472 -2.75 -1.11 5.51
C THR A 472 -2.49 -1.51 6.97
N TRP A 473 -2.42 -0.57 7.93
CA TRP A 473 -2.03 -0.91 9.30
C TRP A 473 -3.06 -1.77 10.05
N HIS A 474 -4.34 -1.71 9.64
CA HIS A 474 -5.47 -2.36 10.30
C HIS A 474 -6.14 -3.44 9.45
N THR A 475 -5.45 -3.98 8.45
CA THR A 475 -5.97 -5.10 7.63
C THR A 475 -5.72 -6.46 8.31
N ALA A 476 -6.59 -7.43 8.04
CA ALA A 476 -6.48 -8.80 8.58
C ALA A 476 -5.23 -9.57 8.07
N GLY A 477 -4.56 -9.09 7.02
CA GLY A 477 -3.26 -9.63 6.56
C GLY A 477 -3.31 -11.03 5.94
N LEU A 478 -4.50 -11.57 5.68
CA LEU A 478 -4.70 -12.94 5.20
C LEU A 478 -4.21 -13.16 3.76
N VAL A 479 -3.48 -14.26 3.53
CA VAL A 479 -2.96 -14.67 2.22
C VAL A 479 -3.50 -16.06 1.88
N TRP A 480 -4.52 -16.07 1.03
CA TRP A 480 -5.20 -17.26 0.53
C TRP A 480 -4.70 -17.57 -0.90
N ARG A 481 -4.05 -18.73 -1.14
CA ARG A 481 -3.43 -19.05 -2.45
C ARG A 481 -4.42 -19.59 -3.49
N LEU A 482 -5.53 -20.17 -3.05
CA LEU A 482 -6.54 -20.72 -3.94
C LEU A 482 -7.52 -19.64 -4.43
N ARG A 483 -7.67 -19.52 -5.75
CA ARG A 483 -8.57 -18.58 -6.43
C ARG A 483 -9.20 -19.23 -7.67
N PRO A 484 -10.36 -18.73 -8.15
CA PRO A 484 -11.04 -19.29 -9.32
C PRO A 484 -10.39 -18.90 -10.67
N ASN A 485 -9.23 -18.26 -10.65
CA ASN A 485 -8.57 -17.70 -11.82
C ASN A 485 -7.05 -17.98 -11.79
N ASP A 486 -6.48 -18.26 -12.96
CA ASP A 486 -5.07 -18.61 -13.17
C ASP A 486 -4.11 -17.42 -13.00
N VAL A 487 -4.49 -16.23 -13.49
CA VAL A 487 -3.74 -14.99 -13.28
C VAL A 487 -3.66 -14.65 -11.78
N GLU A 488 -4.75 -14.82 -11.03
CA GLU A 488 -4.72 -14.63 -9.57
C GLU A 488 -3.75 -15.59 -8.87
N ILE A 489 -3.76 -16.87 -9.23
CA ILE A 489 -2.81 -17.85 -8.68
C ILE A 489 -1.36 -17.48 -9.02
N GLY A 490 -1.09 -16.96 -10.22
CA GLY A 490 0.23 -16.43 -10.60
C GLY A 490 0.66 -15.22 -9.76
N LEU A 491 -0.23 -14.25 -9.56
CA LEU A 491 0.02 -13.08 -8.69
C LEU A 491 0.30 -13.50 -7.24
N LEU A 492 -0.47 -14.46 -6.72
CA LEU A 492 -0.32 -15.03 -5.38
C LEU A 492 1.02 -15.77 -5.21
N ALA A 493 1.46 -16.50 -6.22
CA ALA A 493 2.78 -17.12 -6.24
C ALA A 493 3.90 -16.07 -6.19
N SER A 494 3.79 -14.97 -6.95
CA SER A 494 4.76 -13.86 -6.89
C SER A 494 4.78 -13.14 -5.53
N THR A 495 3.60 -12.87 -4.92
CA THR A 495 3.56 -12.33 -3.54
C THR A 495 4.23 -13.29 -2.55
N ARG A 496 3.94 -14.60 -2.61
CA ARG A 496 4.58 -15.59 -1.75
C ARG A 496 6.09 -15.62 -1.94
N ASN A 497 6.57 -15.64 -3.18
CA ASN A 497 8.01 -15.63 -3.49
C ASN A 497 8.69 -14.37 -2.96
N THR A 498 8.01 -13.22 -3.06
CA THR A 498 8.47 -11.95 -2.46
C THR A 498 8.61 -12.07 -0.94
N LEU A 499 7.54 -12.50 -0.24
CA LEU A 499 7.56 -12.72 1.22
C LEU A 499 8.68 -13.67 1.65
N MET A 500 8.83 -14.82 1.00
CA MET A 500 9.89 -15.80 1.30
C MET A 500 11.32 -15.30 0.99
N SER A 501 11.48 -14.23 0.20
CA SER A 501 12.79 -13.66 -0.15
C SER A 501 13.21 -12.46 0.72
N LEU A 502 12.25 -11.71 1.28
CA LEU A 502 12.51 -10.43 1.93
C LEU A 502 13.44 -10.52 3.15
N GLU A 503 13.32 -11.57 3.98
CA GLU A 503 14.23 -11.76 5.11
C GLU A 503 15.67 -12.00 4.64
N LYS A 504 15.86 -12.79 3.58
CA LYS A 504 17.17 -13.04 2.98
C LYS A 504 17.76 -11.79 2.29
N GLU A 505 16.91 -10.95 1.69
CA GLU A 505 17.33 -9.72 1.01
C GLU A 505 17.61 -8.55 1.99
N THR A 506 17.10 -8.59 3.22
CA THR A 506 17.13 -7.43 4.14
C THR A 506 17.58 -7.70 5.57
N GLY A 507 17.60 -8.95 6.01
CA GLY A 507 17.76 -9.30 7.43
C GLY A 507 16.60 -8.82 8.32
N LEU A 508 15.39 -8.66 7.77
CA LEU A 508 14.16 -8.40 8.50
C LEU A 508 13.09 -9.43 8.13
N ASP A 509 12.52 -10.09 9.13
CA ASP A 509 11.28 -10.88 8.98
C ASP A 509 10.16 -9.97 8.42
N PRO A 510 9.51 -10.32 7.30
CA PRO A 510 8.34 -9.60 6.79
C PRO A 510 7.04 -9.90 7.57
N GLY A 511 7.10 -10.72 8.62
CA GLY A 511 5.97 -11.09 9.48
C GLY A 511 5.11 -12.19 8.89
N TRP A 512 5.69 -13.11 8.10
CA TRP A 512 4.96 -14.15 7.37
C TRP A 512 4.78 -15.42 8.22
N ILE A 513 3.53 -15.77 8.52
CA ILE A 513 3.15 -16.96 9.29
C ILE A 513 2.34 -17.90 8.39
N MET A 514 2.90 -19.08 8.13
CA MET A 514 2.27 -20.14 7.34
C MET A 514 1.52 -21.13 8.23
N ASN A 515 0.43 -20.68 8.85
CA ASN A 515 -0.45 -21.52 9.68
C ASN A 515 -1.52 -22.29 8.87
N GLY A 516 -1.59 -22.07 7.55
CA GLY A 516 -2.57 -22.68 6.67
C GLY A 516 -3.89 -21.91 6.59
N GLY A 517 -4.78 -22.41 5.72
CA GLY A 517 -6.09 -21.84 5.44
C GLY A 517 -7.13 -22.93 5.24
N LEU A 518 -8.31 -22.74 5.85
CA LEU A 518 -9.40 -23.69 5.89
C LEU A 518 -10.68 -23.03 5.35
N PHE A 519 -11.24 -23.58 4.27
CA PHE A 519 -12.45 -23.10 3.62
C PHE A 519 -13.62 -24.03 3.97
N ILE A 520 -14.70 -23.50 4.54
CA ILE A 520 -15.80 -24.26 5.13
C ILE A 520 -16.97 -24.38 4.13
N ALA A 521 -17.60 -25.55 4.03
CA ALA A 521 -18.71 -25.81 3.13
C ALA A 521 -19.94 -26.37 3.85
N HIS A 522 -21.03 -25.59 3.83
CA HIS A 522 -22.34 -25.99 4.36
C HIS A 522 -23.17 -26.72 3.32
N SER A 523 -22.92 -26.46 2.04
CA SER A 523 -23.63 -27.05 0.90
C SER A 523 -22.73 -27.94 0.04
N LYS A 524 -23.38 -28.88 -0.66
CA LYS A 524 -22.75 -29.71 -1.71
C LYS A 524 -22.22 -28.82 -2.85
N GLU A 525 -22.90 -27.71 -3.10
CA GLU A 525 -22.63 -26.71 -4.13
C GLU A 525 -21.35 -25.95 -3.78
N ARG A 526 -21.19 -25.50 -2.53
CA ARG A 526 -19.94 -24.91 -2.03
C ARG A 526 -18.78 -25.90 -2.06
N LEU A 527 -19.00 -27.16 -1.69
CA LEU A 527 -17.98 -28.20 -1.83
C LEU A 527 -17.57 -28.44 -3.31
N ASN A 528 -18.49 -28.29 -4.26
CA ASN A 528 -18.19 -28.40 -5.69
C ASN A 528 -17.40 -27.19 -6.20
N GLU A 529 -17.69 -25.96 -5.73
CA GLU A 529 -16.86 -24.78 -5.94
C GLU A 529 -15.43 -25.03 -5.45
N TYR A 530 -15.28 -25.54 -4.22
CA TYR A 530 -13.97 -25.83 -3.62
C TYR A 530 -13.20 -26.93 -4.36
N LYS A 531 -13.87 -27.96 -4.87
CA LYS A 531 -13.22 -28.98 -5.73
C LYS A 531 -12.71 -28.39 -7.05
N ARG A 532 -13.39 -27.37 -7.60
CA ARG A 532 -12.92 -26.62 -8.78
C ARG A 532 -11.69 -25.76 -8.43
N LEU A 533 -11.68 -25.09 -7.28
CA LEU A 533 -10.50 -24.37 -6.75
C LEU A 533 -9.31 -25.32 -6.55
N GLN A 534 -9.51 -26.47 -5.91
CA GLN A 534 -8.48 -27.51 -5.73
C GLN A 534 -7.93 -28.01 -7.07
N THR A 535 -8.81 -28.26 -8.04
CA THR A 535 -8.43 -28.74 -9.39
C THR A 535 -7.55 -27.72 -10.11
N LEU A 536 -7.91 -26.43 -10.09
CA LEU A 536 -7.08 -25.38 -10.67
C LEU A 536 -5.76 -25.19 -9.89
N GLY A 537 -5.82 -25.18 -8.56
CA GLY A 537 -4.65 -25.07 -7.69
C GLY A 537 -3.62 -26.19 -7.92
N LYS A 538 -4.08 -27.42 -8.19
CA LYS A 538 -3.23 -28.56 -8.55
C LYS A 538 -2.41 -28.32 -9.82
N CYS A 539 -2.96 -27.65 -10.83
CA CYS A 539 -2.23 -27.27 -12.05
C CYS A 539 -1.07 -26.29 -11.78
N PHE A 540 -1.13 -25.54 -10.67
CA PHE A 540 -0.11 -24.60 -10.23
C PHE A 540 0.72 -25.10 -9.02
N GLY A 541 0.62 -26.38 -8.68
CA GLY A 541 1.37 -26.97 -7.56
C GLY A 541 0.93 -26.45 -6.17
N ILE A 542 -0.31 -25.99 -6.02
CA ILE A 542 -0.89 -25.66 -4.72
C ILE A 542 -1.43 -26.94 -4.07
N GLU A 543 -0.74 -27.39 -3.03
CA GLU A 543 -1.24 -28.44 -2.13
C GLU A 543 -2.55 -28.00 -1.46
N SER A 544 -3.59 -28.84 -1.55
CA SER A 544 -4.83 -28.69 -0.81
C SER A 544 -5.61 -30.00 -0.74
N HIS A 545 -6.30 -30.21 0.38
CA HIS A 545 -6.96 -31.47 0.77
C HIS A 545 -8.43 -31.20 1.11
N VAL A 546 -9.34 -32.02 0.60
CA VAL A 546 -10.75 -32.01 1.05
C VAL A 546 -10.85 -32.92 2.27
N LEU A 547 -11.37 -32.39 3.37
CA LEU A 547 -11.44 -33.05 4.68
C LEU A 547 -12.89 -33.31 5.08
N THR A 548 -13.12 -34.41 5.80
CA THR A 548 -14.36 -34.60 6.58
C THR A 548 -14.37 -33.68 7.81
N PRO A 549 -15.52 -33.51 8.51
CA PRO A 549 -15.55 -32.78 9.78
C PRO A 549 -14.60 -33.37 10.84
N GLU A 550 -14.52 -34.69 10.97
CA GLU A 550 -13.64 -35.37 11.93
C GLU A 550 -12.15 -35.23 11.57
N GLU A 551 -11.82 -35.07 10.29
CA GLU A 551 -10.47 -34.71 9.84
C GLU A 551 -10.16 -33.24 10.07
N THR A 552 -11.16 -32.38 9.91
CA THR A 552 -11.04 -30.93 10.13
C THR A 552 -10.75 -30.61 11.61
N LEU A 553 -11.36 -31.33 12.55
CA LEU A 553 -11.04 -31.19 13.98
C LEU A 553 -9.58 -31.53 14.34
N LYS A 554 -8.88 -32.32 13.52
CA LYS A 554 -7.45 -32.64 13.73
C LYS A 554 -6.54 -31.45 13.41
N VAL A 555 -7.03 -30.46 12.66
CA VAL A 555 -6.30 -29.23 12.32
C VAL A 555 -6.88 -27.97 12.99
N PHE A 556 -8.17 -27.96 13.35
CA PHE A 556 -8.80 -26.88 14.12
C PHE A 556 -9.76 -27.48 15.19
N PRO A 557 -9.29 -27.76 16.42
CA PRO A 557 -10.07 -28.53 17.41
C PRO A 557 -11.29 -27.84 18.03
N LEU A 558 -11.45 -26.51 17.88
CA LEU A 558 -12.58 -25.76 18.48
C LEU A 558 -13.77 -25.53 17.54
N LEU A 559 -13.77 -26.10 16.33
CA LEU A 559 -14.95 -26.02 15.46
C LEU A 559 -16.01 -27.05 15.89
N ASP A 560 -17.30 -26.79 15.63
CA ASP A 560 -18.34 -27.81 15.77
C ASP A 560 -18.39 -28.68 14.50
N PRO A 561 -18.08 -30.00 14.55
CA PRO A 561 -18.14 -30.87 13.38
C PRO A 561 -19.57 -31.06 12.82
N ASN A 562 -20.60 -30.70 13.58
CA ASN A 562 -21.99 -30.77 13.12
C ASN A 562 -22.41 -29.52 12.34
N SER A 563 -21.64 -28.43 12.44
CA SER A 563 -21.97 -27.13 11.82
C SER A 563 -21.66 -27.06 10.33
N PHE A 564 -20.84 -27.96 9.76
CA PHE A 564 -20.47 -27.96 8.34
C PHE A 564 -20.37 -29.37 7.77
N THR A 565 -20.52 -29.51 6.45
CA THR A 565 -20.51 -30.84 5.78
C THR A 565 -19.10 -31.34 5.45
N SER A 566 -18.18 -30.41 5.17
CA SER A 566 -16.83 -30.67 4.70
C SER A 566 -16.01 -29.38 4.70
N ALA A 567 -14.69 -29.50 4.58
CA ALA A 567 -13.80 -28.36 4.40
C ALA A 567 -12.74 -28.63 3.32
N LEU A 568 -12.21 -27.55 2.72
CA LEU A 568 -10.99 -27.59 1.91
C LEU A 568 -9.85 -26.93 2.70
N TYR A 569 -8.78 -27.67 2.94
CA TYR A 569 -7.60 -27.20 3.67
C TYR A 569 -6.42 -26.98 2.72
N SER A 570 -5.76 -25.82 2.75
CA SER A 570 -4.45 -25.62 2.14
C SER A 570 -3.42 -25.31 3.23
N PRO A 571 -2.43 -26.19 3.50
CA PRO A 571 -1.41 -25.97 4.52
C PRO A 571 -0.44 -24.83 4.16
N GLY A 572 -0.38 -24.44 2.88
CA GLY A 572 0.52 -23.38 2.42
C GLY A 572 -0.05 -21.97 2.54
N ASP A 573 -1.32 -21.79 2.90
CA ASP A 573 -1.93 -20.47 3.14
C ASP A 573 -1.46 -19.89 4.50
N GLY A 574 -1.84 -18.65 4.82
CA GLY A 574 -1.37 -18.02 6.05
C GLY A 574 -1.72 -16.54 6.19
N VAL A 575 -0.93 -15.84 6.99
CA VAL A 575 -1.10 -14.43 7.35
C VAL A 575 0.23 -13.69 7.35
N VAL A 576 0.21 -12.41 7.00
CA VAL A 576 1.38 -11.51 7.05
C VAL A 576 1.11 -10.29 7.94
N ASP A 577 2.09 -9.87 8.76
CA ASP A 577 2.00 -8.57 9.44
C ASP A 577 2.19 -7.40 8.45
N PRO A 578 1.25 -6.44 8.37
CA PRO A 578 1.33 -5.37 7.39
C PRO A 578 2.49 -4.40 7.59
N ASN A 579 2.94 -4.19 8.83
CA ASN A 579 3.98 -3.22 9.15
C ASN A 579 5.37 -3.81 8.92
N MET A 580 5.57 -5.08 9.30
CA MET A 580 6.79 -5.84 9.03
C MET A 580 7.03 -5.99 7.53
N MET A 581 6.02 -6.42 6.76
CA MET A 581 6.13 -6.53 5.29
C MET A 581 6.52 -5.20 4.64
N CYS A 582 5.85 -4.11 5.00
CA CYS A 582 6.12 -2.80 4.40
C CYS A 582 7.50 -2.24 4.79
N THR A 583 7.96 -2.52 6.01
CA THR A 583 9.31 -2.16 6.48
C THR A 583 10.40 -2.97 5.76
N ALA A 584 10.18 -4.27 5.54
CA ALA A 584 11.09 -5.10 4.76
C ALA A 584 11.14 -4.66 3.29
N LEU A 585 9.99 -4.46 2.63
CA LEU A 585 9.90 -3.96 1.25
C LEU A 585 10.61 -2.61 1.06
N THR A 586 10.39 -1.64 1.95
CA THR A 586 11.05 -0.33 1.84
C THR A 586 12.55 -0.41 2.08
N LYS A 587 13.01 -1.21 3.06
CA LYS A 587 14.43 -1.47 3.28
C LYS A 587 15.09 -2.12 2.07
N ALA A 588 14.46 -3.12 1.45
CA ALA A 588 14.92 -3.75 0.22
C ALA A 588 15.02 -2.73 -0.93
N ALA A 589 13.99 -1.90 -1.12
CA ALA A 589 13.99 -0.87 -2.15
C ALA A 589 15.09 0.19 -1.94
N THR A 590 15.35 0.63 -0.70
CA THR A 590 16.43 1.59 -0.40
C THR A 590 17.82 0.97 -0.56
N ASN A 591 18.00 -0.32 -0.23
CA ASN A 591 19.25 -1.03 -0.52
C ASN A 591 19.55 -1.09 -2.04
N LEU A 592 18.51 -1.03 -2.86
CA LEU A 592 18.56 -1.03 -4.33
C LEU A 592 18.60 0.40 -4.94
N GLY A 593 18.70 1.44 -4.11
CA GLY A 593 18.86 2.83 -4.56
C GLY A 593 17.57 3.58 -4.91
N ALA A 594 16.41 3.08 -4.48
CA ALA A 594 15.18 3.88 -4.45
C ALA A 594 15.11 4.74 -3.17
N SER A 595 14.15 5.68 -3.13
CA SER A 595 13.94 6.58 -1.98
C SER A 595 12.46 6.66 -1.59
N TYR A 596 12.19 7.01 -0.33
CA TYR A 596 10.85 7.35 0.14
C TYR A 596 10.89 8.57 1.07
N PHE A 597 9.80 9.35 1.08
CA PHE A 597 9.65 10.55 1.90
C PHE A 597 8.32 10.57 2.63
N GLU A 598 8.38 10.68 3.96
CA GLU A 598 7.25 10.84 4.86
C GLU A 598 6.79 12.30 4.98
N ASN A 599 5.60 12.51 5.55
CA ASN A 599 5.03 13.82 5.85
C ASN A 599 4.98 14.75 4.61
N CYS A 600 4.96 14.16 3.42
CA CYS A 600 5.22 14.77 2.12
C CYS A 600 4.00 14.60 1.20
N PRO A 601 2.86 15.28 1.49
CA PRO A 601 1.68 15.26 0.64
C PRO A 601 2.00 15.77 -0.77
N VAL A 602 1.50 15.07 -1.77
CA VAL A 602 1.38 15.59 -3.13
C VAL A 602 0.15 16.49 -3.20
N GLU A 603 0.37 17.76 -3.54
CA GLU A 603 -0.65 18.81 -3.58
C GLU A 603 -1.28 18.97 -4.98
N GLU A 604 -0.53 18.61 -6.02
CA GLU A 604 -0.90 18.76 -7.44
C GLU A 604 -0.05 17.82 -8.34
N ILE A 605 -0.66 17.24 -9.38
CA ILE A 605 0.09 16.64 -10.49
C ILE A 605 0.38 17.72 -11.53
N LEU A 606 1.66 17.98 -11.79
CA LEU A 606 2.09 18.96 -12.76
C LEU A 606 1.99 18.36 -14.15
N VAL A 607 1.24 18.99 -15.04
CA VAL A 607 0.99 18.51 -16.41
C VAL A 607 1.55 19.46 -17.46
N ASP A 608 2.10 18.88 -18.53
CA ASP A 608 2.38 19.58 -19.78
C ASP A 608 1.11 19.61 -20.65
N LYS A 609 0.80 20.76 -21.25
CA LYS A 609 -0.34 20.97 -22.15
C LYS A 609 0.15 21.03 -23.59
N ARG A 610 0.56 19.89 -24.14
CA ARG A 610 0.97 19.83 -25.55
C ARG A 610 -0.27 19.84 -26.45
N SER A 611 -0.31 20.80 -27.37
CA SER A 611 -1.18 20.69 -28.54
C SER A 611 -0.51 19.75 -29.54
N THR A 612 -1.09 18.57 -29.76
CA THR A 612 -0.80 17.73 -30.92
C THR A 612 -1.75 18.14 -32.04
N SER A 613 -1.20 18.61 -33.16
CA SER A 613 -1.83 19.57 -34.07
C SER A 613 -2.94 19.05 -35.01
N ILE A 614 -3.58 17.92 -34.70
CA ILE A 614 -4.46 17.19 -35.63
C ILE A 614 -5.87 16.84 -35.06
N SER A 615 -6.10 16.93 -33.75
CA SER A 615 -7.47 16.89 -33.17
C SER A 615 -7.55 17.60 -31.81
N GLU A 616 -8.75 18.03 -31.41
CA GLU A 616 -9.00 18.90 -30.23
C GLU A 616 -8.90 18.18 -28.86
N ILE A 617 -8.14 17.09 -28.80
CA ILE A 617 -7.88 16.36 -27.55
C ILE A 617 -6.54 16.84 -26.98
N PHE A 618 -6.59 17.83 -26.07
CA PHE A 618 -5.45 18.21 -25.23
C PHE A 618 -5.11 17.07 -24.24
N GLN A 619 -4.41 16.03 -24.72
CA GLN A 619 -3.98 14.94 -23.86
C GLN A 619 -2.94 15.47 -22.86
N LYS A 620 -3.26 15.31 -21.57
CA LYS A 620 -2.41 15.79 -20.47
C LYS A 620 -1.23 14.84 -20.37
N ARG A 621 -0.02 15.36 -20.16
CA ARG A 621 1.17 14.54 -19.90
C ARG A 621 1.79 14.90 -18.56
N VAL A 622 2.14 13.89 -17.77
CA VAL A 622 2.87 14.06 -16.51
C VAL A 622 4.21 14.77 -16.74
N LYS A 623 4.45 15.83 -15.96
CA LYS A 623 5.66 16.65 -15.94
C LYS A 623 6.32 16.67 -14.55
N GLY A 624 5.56 16.35 -13.50
CA GLY A 624 6.06 16.24 -12.13
C GLY A 624 4.93 16.17 -11.10
N VAL A 625 5.29 16.26 -9.84
CA VAL A 625 4.38 16.45 -8.70
C VAL A 625 4.81 17.67 -7.88
N ARG A 626 3.84 18.39 -7.32
CA ARG A 626 4.06 19.47 -6.36
C ARG A 626 3.88 18.95 -4.95
N THR A 627 4.76 19.39 -4.05
CA THR A 627 4.66 19.20 -2.61
C THR A 627 4.94 20.53 -1.92
N LYS A 628 4.56 20.67 -0.64
CA LYS A 628 4.94 21.81 0.21
C LYS A 628 6.45 22.05 0.34
N TYR A 629 7.29 21.08 -0.06
CA TYR A 629 8.75 21.15 -0.07
C TYR A 629 9.34 21.49 -1.46
N GLY A 630 8.52 21.52 -2.51
CA GLY A 630 8.94 21.83 -3.88
C GLY A 630 8.35 20.90 -4.95
N ASP A 631 8.71 21.17 -6.21
CA ASP A 631 8.28 20.45 -7.40
C ASP A 631 9.28 19.34 -7.78
N ILE A 632 8.86 18.07 -7.73
CA ILE A 632 9.65 16.91 -8.17
C ILE A 632 9.31 16.63 -9.64
N LYS A 633 10.31 16.73 -10.52
CA LYS A 633 10.15 16.49 -11.96
C LYS A 633 10.16 14.99 -12.26
N THR A 634 9.13 14.52 -12.98
CA THR A 634 9.03 13.14 -13.47
C THR A 634 8.11 13.10 -14.70
N ASN A 635 8.30 12.13 -15.59
CA ASN A 635 7.36 11.82 -16.68
C ASN A 635 6.46 10.61 -16.35
N CYS A 636 6.54 10.06 -15.14
CA CYS A 636 5.80 8.89 -14.70
C CYS A 636 5.36 9.04 -13.22
N ILE A 637 4.09 8.78 -12.93
CA ILE A 637 3.50 8.76 -11.58
C ILE A 637 2.68 7.48 -11.41
N VAL A 638 2.81 6.82 -10.27
CA VAL A 638 1.90 5.75 -9.84
C VAL A 638 0.98 6.27 -8.75
N ASN A 639 -0.32 6.26 -9.01
CA ASN A 639 -1.36 6.58 -8.04
C ASN A 639 -1.69 5.34 -7.18
N ALA A 640 -1.04 5.25 -6.02
CA ALA A 640 -1.21 4.16 -5.04
C ALA A 640 -1.87 4.63 -3.73
N THR A 641 -2.64 5.72 -3.73
CA THR A 641 -3.13 6.40 -2.50
C THR A 641 -4.38 5.76 -1.86
N GLY A 642 -4.65 4.48 -2.13
CA GLY A 642 -5.74 3.72 -1.50
C GLY A 642 -7.11 4.38 -1.64
N VAL A 643 -7.79 4.61 -0.51
CA VAL A 643 -9.10 5.28 -0.43
C VAL A 643 -9.11 6.72 -0.97
N TRP A 644 -7.95 7.39 -1.00
CA TRP A 644 -7.79 8.73 -1.59
C TRP A 644 -7.44 8.72 -3.08
N GLY A 645 -7.54 7.56 -3.76
CA GLY A 645 -7.17 7.36 -5.17
C GLY A 645 -7.83 8.34 -6.16
N ARG A 646 -9.00 8.90 -5.82
CA ARG A 646 -9.74 9.88 -6.63
C ARG A 646 -9.24 11.33 -6.45
N ASP A 647 -8.88 11.73 -5.23
CA ASP A 647 -8.78 13.13 -4.81
C ASP A 647 -7.72 13.95 -5.57
N LEU A 648 -6.62 13.31 -5.98
CA LEU A 648 -5.51 13.97 -6.68
C LEU A 648 -5.75 14.10 -8.20
N ILE A 649 -6.58 13.23 -8.78
CA ILE A 649 -6.72 13.06 -10.24
C ILE A 649 -7.99 13.70 -10.82
N GLU A 650 -9.07 13.81 -10.02
CA GLU A 650 -10.35 14.39 -10.47
C GLU A 650 -10.21 15.86 -10.91
N ARG A 651 -9.30 16.63 -10.28
CA ARG A 651 -8.93 17.98 -10.72
C ARG A 651 -8.34 18.04 -12.14
N HIS A 652 -7.89 16.91 -12.68
CA HIS A 652 -7.44 16.75 -14.06
C HIS A 652 -8.53 16.15 -14.96
N GLY A 653 -9.78 16.02 -14.48
CA GLY A 653 -10.92 15.45 -15.24
C GLY A 653 -10.82 13.93 -15.44
N ILE A 654 -10.08 13.25 -14.57
CA ILE A 654 -9.85 11.81 -14.59
C ILE A 654 -10.54 11.20 -13.38
N TYR A 655 -11.37 10.19 -13.63
CA TYR A 655 -12.23 9.58 -12.63
C TYR A 655 -11.90 8.09 -12.49
N LEU A 656 -12.00 7.58 -11.26
CA LEU A 656 -11.86 6.17 -10.94
C LEU A 656 -13.16 5.68 -10.28
N PRO A 657 -13.70 4.53 -10.69
CA PRO A 657 -14.82 3.90 -10.01
C PRO A 657 -14.29 3.19 -8.75
N LEU A 658 -14.01 4.00 -7.72
CA LEU A 658 -13.51 3.56 -6.43
C LEU A 658 -14.40 4.18 -5.34
N ILE A 659 -14.91 3.33 -4.45
CA ILE A 659 -15.85 3.69 -3.39
C ILE A 659 -15.25 3.26 -2.05
N PRO A 660 -14.95 4.19 -1.12
CA PRO A 660 -14.56 3.79 0.21
C PRO A 660 -15.77 3.29 1.02
N MET A 661 -15.56 2.26 1.83
CA MET A 661 -16.58 1.70 2.74
C MET A 661 -15.91 1.39 4.08
N LYS A 662 -16.67 1.38 5.17
CA LYS A 662 -16.18 0.76 6.41
C LYS A 662 -16.11 -0.75 6.22
N HIS A 663 -15.01 -1.37 6.63
CA HIS A 663 -14.90 -2.82 6.83
C HIS A 663 -14.36 -3.07 8.24
N ALA A 664 -14.71 -4.20 8.85
CA ALA A 664 -14.45 -4.43 10.28
C ALA A 664 -14.10 -5.88 10.66
N TYR A 665 -13.42 -6.02 11.79
CA TYR A 665 -13.28 -7.26 12.53
C TYR A 665 -13.19 -7.00 14.05
N THR A 666 -13.54 -8.01 14.83
CA THR A 666 -13.36 -8.07 16.29
C THR A 666 -12.14 -8.93 16.62
N ILE A 667 -11.52 -8.70 17.78
CA ILE A 667 -10.42 -9.53 18.30
C ILE A 667 -10.88 -10.13 19.63
N SER A 668 -10.89 -11.46 19.74
CA SER A 668 -11.25 -12.16 20.97
C SER A 668 -10.21 -11.98 22.08
N GLU A 669 -10.62 -12.24 23.31
CA GLU A 669 -9.72 -12.65 24.39
C GLU A 669 -9.02 -14.00 24.05
N PRO A 670 -7.96 -14.39 24.78
CA PRO A 670 -7.21 -15.60 24.47
C PRO A 670 -8.05 -16.88 24.60
N MET A 671 -8.10 -17.67 23.52
CA MET A 671 -8.84 -18.93 23.42
C MET A 671 -7.86 -20.12 23.44
N PRO A 672 -7.86 -20.94 24.51
CA PRO A 672 -6.99 -22.12 24.59
C PRO A 672 -7.21 -23.09 23.43
N GLY A 673 -6.13 -23.53 22.79
CA GLY A 673 -6.18 -24.48 21.65
C GLY A 673 -6.20 -23.83 20.26
N VAL A 674 -6.43 -22.51 20.14
CA VAL A 674 -6.40 -21.82 18.84
C VAL A 674 -4.98 -21.61 18.30
N ARG A 675 -3.95 -21.55 19.18
CA ARG A 675 -2.56 -21.24 18.80
C ARG A 675 -2.01 -22.24 17.78
N GLY A 676 -1.76 -21.76 16.56
CA GLY A 676 -1.22 -22.54 15.44
C GLY A 676 -2.28 -23.19 14.52
N CYS A 677 -3.57 -23.06 14.83
CA CYS A 677 -4.64 -23.48 13.93
C CYS A 677 -4.63 -22.66 12.61
N PRO A 678 -5.17 -23.21 11.50
CA PRO A 678 -5.29 -22.48 10.24
C PRO A 678 -6.29 -21.35 10.32
N ASN A 679 -6.12 -20.35 9.46
CA ASN A 679 -7.12 -19.29 9.30
C ASN A 679 -8.38 -19.89 8.67
N VAL A 680 -9.57 -19.53 9.18
CA VAL A 680 -10.84 -20.07 8.68
C VAL A 680 -11.50 -19.05 7.75
N ARG A 681 -12.13 -19.53 6.68
CA ARG A 681 -13.07 -18.76 5.89
C ARG A 681 -14.34 -19.57 5.69
N ASP A 682 -15.44 -19.02 6.19
CA ASP A 682 -16.78 -19.51 5.94
C ASP A 682 -17.45 -18.59 4.92
N HIS A 683 -17.52 -19.06 3.68
CA HIS A 683 -18.14 -18.30 2.61
C HIS A 683 -19.69 -18.33 2.68
N ASP A 684 -20.29 -19.32 3.33
CA ASP A 684 -21.76 -19.43 3.41
C ASP A 684 -22.33 -18.53 4.52
N TYR A 685 -21.58 -18.31 5.60
CA TYR A 685 -21.85 -17.31 6.64
C TYR A 685 -21.11 -15.97 6.46
N SER A 686 -20.57 -15.68 5.27
CA SER A 686 -19.87 -14.43 4.93
C SER A 686 -18.74 -13.99 5.89
N THR A 687 -18.14 -14.92 6.63
CA THR A 687 -17.26 -14.64 7.79
C THR A 687 -15.87 -15.29 7.68
N TYR A 688 -14.89 -14.75 8.40
CA TYR A 688 -13.51 -15.24 8.42
C TYR A 688 -12.87 -15.12 9.80
N PHE A 689 -12.00 -16.08 10.14
CA PHE A 689 -11.13 -16.07 11.31
C PHE A 689 -9.66 -15.96 10.87
N ARG A 690 -9.01 -14.85 11.22
CA ARG A 690 -7.54 -14.74 11.21
C ARG A 690 -7.02 -15.12 12.60
N ILE A 691 -6.09 -16.07 12.66
CA ILE A 691 -5.49 -16.49 13.95
C ILE A 691 -4.35 -15.54 14.33
N GLN A 692 -4.37 -15.03 15.56
CA GLN A 692 -3.34 -14.13 16.09
C GLN A 692 -2.90 -14.55 17.50
N GLY A 693 -1.87 -15.40 17.56
CA GLY A 693 -1.41 -15.99 18.82
C GLY A 693 -2.46 -16.94 19.37
N GLU A 694 -3.18 -16.52 20.41
CA GLU A 694 -4.30 -17.25 21.02
C GLU A 694 -5.66 -16.57 20.77
N SER A 695 -5.69 -15.40 20.13
CA SER A 695 -6.94 -14.71 19.79
C SER A 695 -7.40 -15.05 18.38
N ILE A 696 -8.73 -15.12 18.19
CA ILE A 696 -9.38 -15.08 16.89
C ILE A 696 -9.65 -13.62 16.53
N CYS A 697 -9.21 -13.20 15.34
CA CYS A 697 -9.70 -11.99 14.69
C CYS A 697 -10.86 -12.39 13.75
N MET A 698 -12.09 -12.08 14.12
CA MET A 698 -13.32 -12.45 13.42
C MET A 698 -13.89 -11.25 12.67
N GLY A 699 -14.11 -11.37 11.36
CA GLY A 699 -14.72 -10.32 10.54
C GLY A 699 -15.51 -10.91 9.37
N GLY A 700 -16.26 -10.09 8.63
CA GLY A 700 -17.12 -10.57 7.55
C GLY A 700 -17.51 -9.51 6.52
N TYR A 701 -18.35 -9.89 5.57
CA TYR A 701 -18.85 -9.04 4.48
C TYR A 701 -20.38 -8.99 4.51
N GLU A 702 -20.91 -7.95 5.15
CA GLU A 702 -22.35 -7.70 5.28
C GLU A 702 -23.03 -7.26 3.96
N ASN A 703 -24.35 -7.45 3.89
CA ASN A 703 -25.17 -6.99 2.77
C ASN A 703 -25.52 -5.48 2.82
N ASN A 704 -25.10 -4.78 3.87
CA ASN A 704 -25.43 -3.37 4.15
C ASN A 704 -24.23 -2.56 4.69
N PRO A 705 -23.03 -2.61 4.06
CA PRO A 705 -21.83 -1.93 4.54
C PRO A 705 -22.02 -0.41 4.69
N ILE A 706 -21.31 0.21 5.62
CA ILE A 706 -21.39 1.67 5.80
C ILE A 706 -20.56 2.35 4.70
N LEU A 707 -21.25 2.78 3.64
CA LEU A 707 -20.70 3.50 2.50
C LEU A 707 -20.13 4.86 2.91
N LEU A 708 -18.89 5.15 2.50
CA LEU A 708 -18.23 6.43 2.76
C LEU A 708 -18.18 7.25 1.46
N GLY A 709 -18.79 8.43 1.44
CA GLY A 709 -18.76 9.30 0.25
C GLY A 709 -17.32 9.68 -0.14
N ARG A 710 -16.54 10.14 0.85
CA ARG A 710 -15.08 10.29 0.85
C ARG A 710 -14.55 10.06 2.28
N VAL A 711 -13.25 9.80 2.40
CA VAL A 711 -12.51 9.79 3.67
C VAL A 711 -11.85 11.16 3.85
N GLU A 712 -11.73 11.63 5.09
CA GLU A 712 -11.09 12.92 5.40
C GLU A 712 -9.59 12.93 5.03
N LYS A 713 -9.05 14.12 4.76
CA LYS A 713 -7.70 14.28 4.16
C LYS A 713 -6.55 14.08 5.14
N ASP A 714 -6.89 14.11 6.42
CA ASP A 714 -6.05 14.04 7.62
C ASP A 714 -6.39 12.81 8.48
N PHE A 715 -7.28 11.93 8.00
CA PHE A 715 -7.54 10.63 8.61
C PHE A 715 -6.31 9.72 8.46
N GLU A 716 -5.46 9.69 9.49
CA GLU A 716 -4.22 8.90 9.58
C GLU A 716 -4.22 8.06 10.85
N PHE A 717 -3.90 6.75 10.73
CA PHE A 717 -4.04 5.77 11.82
C PHE A 717 -5.42 5.75 12.53
N GLY A 718 -6.45 6.31 11.88
CA GLY A 718 -7.80 6.36 12.41
C GLY A 718 -8.54 5.04 12.27
N LEU A 719 -9.47 4.82 13.20
CA LEU A 719 -10.54 3.84 13.13
C LEU A 719 -11.87 4.56 13.40
N TYR A 720 -12.97 3.93 13.00
CA TYR A 720 -14.32 4.30 13.42
C TYR A 720 -14.77 3.44 14.59
N ASP A 721 -15.75 3.91 15.35
CA ASP A 721 -16.51 3.04 16.25
C ASP A 721 -17.21 1.93 15.44
N LEU A 722 -17.25 0.71 16.00
CA LEU A 722 -17.92 -0.44 15.40
C LEU A 722 -19.44 -0.31 15.55
N ASP A 723 -20.15 -0.42 14.43
CA ASP A 723 -21.61 -0.43 14.43
C ASP A 723 -22.12 -1.88 14.50
N TYR A 724 -22.49 -2.31 15.71
CA TYR A 724 -23.02 -3.65 15.94
C TYR A 724 -24.35 -3.90 15.21
N THR A 725 -25.14 -2.86 14.90
CA THR A 725 -26.38 -3.04 14.12
C THR A 725 -26.14 -3.49 12.67
N VAL A 726 -24.90 -3.35 12.20
CA VAL A 726 -24.41 -3.87 10.92
C VAL A 726 -23.58 -5.15 11.13
N PHE A 727 -22.69 -5.15 12.12
CA PHE A 727 -21.72 -6.24 12.33
C PHE A 727 -22.32 -7.54 12.90
N ASP A 728 -23.42 -7.48 13.67
CA ASP A 728 -24.00 -8.65 14.33
C ASP A 728 -24.47 -9.75 13.37
N THR A 729 -24.68 -9.44 12.08
CA THR A 729 -25.00 -10.43 11.04
C THR A 729 -23.94 -11.54 10.91
N HIS A 730 -22.68 -11.26 11.27
CA HIS A 730 -21.56 -12.22 11.21
C HIS A 730 -21.47 -13.10 12.47
N VAL A 731 -22.03 -12.64 13.59
CA VAL A 731 -21.82 -13.23 14.91
C VAL A 731 -22.50 -14.60 15.01
N LYS A 732 -23.72 -14.77 14.47
CA LYS A 732 -24.41 -16.07 14.46
C LYS A 732 -23.53 -17.16 13.84
N GLY A 733 -23.05 -16.96 12.61
CA GLY A 733 -22.25 -17.94 11.89
C GLY A 733 -20.91 -18.24 12.58
N ALA A 734 -20.26 -17.23 13.15
CA ALA A 734 -19.02 -17.39 13.91
C ALA A 734 -19.20 -18.24 15.19
N VAL A 735 -20.31 -18.06 15.91
CA VAL A 735 -20.63 -18.87 17.10
C VAL A 735 -21.11 -20.26 16.71
N GLU A 736 -21.87 -20.40 15.61
CA GLU A 736 -22.34 -21.69 15.12
C GLU A 736 -21.19 -22.59 14.67
N ILE A 737 -20.19 -22.04 13.97
CA ILE A 737 -19.01 -22.82 13.56
C ILE A 737 -18.00 -23.03 14.70
N CYS A 738 -17.88 -22.09 15.64
CA CYS A 738 -16.95 -22.18 16.77
C CYS A 738 -17.65 -21.75 18.08
N PRO A 739 -18.37 -22.66 18.76
CA PRO A 739 -19.16 -22.32 19.95
C PRO A 739 -18.38 -21.62 21.06
N ALA A 740 -17.10 -21.99 21.24
CA ALA A 740 -16.20 -21.34 22.21
C ALA A 740 -15.99 -19.84 21.95
N PHE A 741 -16.14 -19.37 20.71
CA PHE A 741 -16.08 -17.93 20.39
C PHE A 741 -17.26 -17.16 21.01
N GLY A 742 -18.45 -17.78 21.11
CA GLY A 742 -19.63 -17.19 21.76
C GLY A 742 -19.54 -17.10 23.28
N GLU A 743 -18.65 -17.88 23.89
CA GLU A 743 -18.34 -17.82 25.33
C GLU A 743 -17.16 -16.89 25.66
N THR A 744 -16.44 -16.40 24.65
CA THR A 744 -15.20 -15.61 24.81
C THR A 744 -15.46 -14.10 24.67
N GLY A 745 -14.85 -13.28 25.53
CA GLY A 745 -14.97 -11.82 25.44
C GLY A 745 -14.31 -11.22 24.20
N ILE A 746 -14.75 -10.03 23.79
CA ILE A 746 -14.10 -9.25 22.73
C ILE A 746 -13.12 -8.26 23.36
N LYS A 747 -11.82 -8.46 23.12
CA LYS A 747 -10.73 -7.62 23.62
C LYS A 747 -10.69 -6.24 22.95
N SER A 748 -10.99 -6.18 21.66
CA SER A 748 -10.96 -4.92 20.89
C SER A 748 -11.69 -5.05 19.55
N THR A 749 -12.19 -3.94 19.04
CA THR A 749 -12.80 -3.82 17.70
C THR A 749 -11.86 -3.06 16.76
N ILE A 750 -11.89 -3.42 15.47
CA ILE A 750 -11.19 -2.75 14.38
C ILE A 750 -12.22 -2.45 13.30
N CYS A 751 -12.41 -1.18 12.97
CA CYS A 751 -13.33 -0.75 11.92
C CYS A 751 -12.70 0.44 11.18
N GLY A 752 -12.48 0.32 9.87
CA GLY A 752 -11.71 1.31 9.11
C GLY A 752 -12.09 1.41 7.64
N PRO A 753 -11.60 2.45 6.93
CA PRO A 753 -11.96 2.70 5.55
C PRO A 753 -11.16 1.83 4.57
N GLU A 754 -11.83 0.88 3.92
CA GLU A 754 -11.32 0.08 2.80
C GLU A 754 -11.78 0.62 1.43
N SER A 755 -11.08 0.22 0.37
CA SER A 755 -11.28 0.74 -1.00
C SER A 755 -11.87 -0.30 -1.94
N PHE A 756 -13.15 -0.13 -2.30
CA PHE A 756 -13.92 -1.08 -3.12
C PHE A 756 -14.17 -0.58 -4.56
N THR A 757 -14.49 -1.52 -5.44
CA THR A 757 -14.56 -1.37 -6.91
C THR A 757 -15.72 -2.18 -7.52
N PRO A 758 -16.26 -1.77 -8.70
CA PRO A 758 -17.44 -2.39 -9.34
C PRO A 758 -17.43 -3.90 -9.59
N ASP A 759 -16.24 -4.51 -9.66
CA ASP A 759 -16.03 -5.92 -10.01
C ASP A 759 -15.13 -6.64 -9.00
N HIS A 760 -14.89 -6.01 -7.84
CA HIS A 760 -13.99 -6.49 -6.79
C HIS A 760 -12.54 -6.74 -7.25
N LYS A 761 -12.08 -6.12 -8.35
CA LYS A 761 -10.68 -6.21 -8.84
C LYS A 761 -9.94 -4.85 -8.76
N PRO A 762 -8.63 -4.85 -8.40
CA PRO A 762 -7.79 -3.65 -8.40
C PRO A 762 -7.86 -2.80 -9.68
N LEU A 763 -7.64 -1.49 -9.52
CA LEU A 763 -7.50 -0.52 -10.60
C LEU A 763 -6.01 -0.29 -10.88
N MET A 764 -5.52 -0.86 -11.99
CA MET A 764 -4.10 -0.90 -12.35
C MET A 764 -3.82 -0.41 -13.77
N GLY A 765 -2.55 -0.12 -14.05
CA GLY A 765 -2.07 0.19 -15.40
C GLY A 765 -2.21 1.67 -15.80
N PRO A 766 -1.86 2.02 -17.06
CA PRO A 766 -1.79 3.40 -17.54
C PRO A 766 -3.19 3.96 -17.88
N ASP A 767 -3.48 5.19 -17.43
CA ASP A 767 -4.73 5.86 -17.77
C ASP A 767 -4.67 6.45 -19.20
N PRO A 768 -5.62 6.10 -20.10
CA PRO A 768 -5.60 6.59 -21.49
C PRO A 768 -5.81 8.12 -21.61
N ARG A 769 -6.23 8.80 -20.54
CA ARG A 769 -6.54 10.24 -20.49
C ARG A 769 -5.33 11.08 -20.06
N MET A 770 -4.28 10.49 -19.46
CA MET A 770 -3.04 11.18 -19.12
C MET A 770 -1.77 10.34 -19.36
N ASP A 771 -0.94 10.78 -20.30
CA ASP A 771 0.36 10.18 -20.59
C ASP A 771 1.29 10.25 -19.36
N GLY A 772 1.81 9.10 -18.93
CA GLY A 772 2.65 8.96 -17.74
C GLY A 772 1.90 8.77 -16.40
N LEU A 773 0.56 8.70 -16.39
CA LEU A 773 -0.21 8.36 -15.18
C LEU A 773 -0.54 6.86 -15.16
N PHE A 774 -0.14 6.18 -14.08
CA PHE A 774 -0.49 4.79 -13.79
C PHE A 774 -1.30 4.70 -12.48
N HIS A 775 -2.13 3.66 -12.35
CA HIS A 775 -2.89 3.37 -11.13
C HIS A 775 -2.38 2.10 -10.43
N ASN A 776 -2.56 2.05 -9.11
CA ASN A 776 -2.40 0.85 -8.28
C ASN A 776 -3.22 0.96 -6.98
N CYS A 777 -4.56 0.99 -7.10
CA CYS A 777 -5.48 1.28 -5.99
C CYS A 777 -6.80 0.49 -6.08
N GLY A 778 -7.65 0.57 -5.05
CA GLY A 778 -8.96 -0.11 -5.04
C GLY A 778 -8.84 -1.62 -4.85
N PHE A 779 -8.12 -2.05 -3.80
CA PHE A 779 -7.73 -3.47 -3.63
C PHE A 779 -8.77 -4.36 -2.94
N ASN A 780 -9.93 -3.83 -2.54
CA ASN A 780 -11.06 -4.61 -2.00
C ASN A 780 -10.65 -5.56 -0.85
N SER A 781 -9.98 -5.02 0.17
CA SER A 781 -9.37 -5.79 1.29
C SER A 781 -8.28 -6.82 0.92
N ALA A 782 -8.01 -7.09 -0.37
CA ALA A 782 -7.01 -8.06 -0.83
C ALA A 782 -5.58 -7.47 -0.99
N GLY A 783 -5.31 -6.29 -0.43
CA GLY A 783 -4.08 -5.53 -0.66
C GLY A 783 -2.80 -6.28 -0.28
N MET A 784 -2.76 -6.90 0.90
CA MET A 784 -1.61 -7.67 1.39
C MET A 784 -1.31 -8.93 0.57
N MET A 785 -2.37 -9.52 0.02
CA MET A 785 -2.36 -10.77 -0.73
C MET A 785 -1.88 -10.59 -2.17
N LEU A 786 -2.42 -9.60 -2.87
CA LEU A 786 -2.11 -9.36 -4.28
C LEU A 786 -0.92 -8.41 -4.48
N GLY A 787 -0.53 -7.64 -3.45
CA GLY A 787 0.40 -6.52 -3.60
C GLY A 787 1.77 -6.86 -4.19
N GLY A 788 2.35 -8.03 -3.88
CA GLY A 788 3.66 -8.43 -4.42
C GLY A 788 3.59 -8.71 -5.93
N GLY A 789 2.66 -9.58 -6.35
CA GLY A 789 2.43 -9.88 -7.76
C GLY A 789 1.91 -8.68 -8.56
N CYS A 790 1.00 -7.88 -8.00
CA CYS A 790 0.52 -6.66 -8.65
C CYS A 790 1.63 -5.60 -8.79
N GLY A 791 2.47 -5.42 -7.76
CA GLY A 791 3.63 -4.55 -7.83
C GLY A 791 4.64 -4.99 -8.90
N GLU A 792 4.85 -6.30 -9.06
CA GLU A 792 5.67 -6.88 -10.13
C GLU A 792 5.09 -6.60 -11.51
N GLN A 793 3.84 -6.99 -11.76
CA GLN A 793 3.19 -6.81 -13.06
C GLN A 793 3.08 -5.33 -13.45
N LEU A 794 2.93 -4.42 -12.48
CA LEU A 794 2.96 -2.98 -12.72
C LEU A 794 4.37 -2.45 -13.03
N ALA A 795 5.42 -2.97 -12.38
CA ALA A 795 6.80 -2.61 -12.70
C ALA A 795 7.18 -3.02 -14.13
N GLU A 796 6.79 -4.23 -14.56
CA GLU A 796 6.86 -4.70 -15.96
C GLU A 796 6.11 -3.75 -16.91
N TRP A 797 4.89 -3.33 -16.54
CA TRP A 797 4.06 -2.42 -17.33
C TRP A 797 4.69 -1.03 -17.52
N ILE A 798 5.32 -0.48 -16.48
CA ILE A 798 5.99 0.82 -16.51
C ILE A 798 7.27 0.76 -17.34
N LEU A 799 8.04 -0.33 -17.24
CA LEU A 799 9.35 -0.48 -17.90
C LEU A 799 9.27 -0.94 -19.35
N HIS A 800 8.32 -1.83 -19.67
CA HIS A 800 8.23 -2.51 -20.97
C HIS A 800 6.91 -2.22 -21.69
N GLY A 801 6.07 -1.33 -21.15
CA GLY A 801 4.80 -0.88 -21.75
C GLY A 801 3.65 -1.88 -21.64
N ARG A 802 3.89 -3.11 -21.15
CA ARG A 802 2.90 -4.17 -20.92
C ARG A 802 3.31 -5.10 -19.76
N PRO A 803 2.36 -5.61 -18.95
CA PRO A 803 2.61 -6.61 -17.92
C PRO A 803 2.94 -7.97 -18.57
N THR A 804 3.58 -8.92 -17.87
CA THR A 804 3.93 -10.23 -18.47
C THR A 804 2.76 -11.22 -18.51
N ALA A 805 1.74 -11.04 -17.66
CA ALA A 805 0.51 -11.83 -17.65
C ALA A 805 -0.68 -11.07 -18.27
N HIS A 806 -1.75 -11.78 -18.61
CA HIS A 806 -3.03 -11.21 -19.08
C HIS A 806 -3.80 -10.42 -18.00
N MET A 807 -3.30 -9.23 -17.66
CA MET A 807 -3.87 -8.36 -16.61
C MET A 807 -5.12 -7.56 -17.04
N PHE A 808 -5.86 -7.96 -18.08
CA PHE A 808 -7.03 -7.19 -18.57
C PHE A 808 -8.09 -6.97 -17.49
N ALA A 809 -8.36 -7.97 -16.65
CA ALA A 809 -9.27 -7.87 -15.50
C ALA A 809 -8.80 -6.89 -14.38
N TYR A 810 -7.57 -6.37 -14.46
CA TYR A 810 -6.99 -5.38 -13.53
C TYR A 810 -6.75 -4.03 -14.20
N ASP A 811 -6.73 -3.98 -15.53
CA ASP A 811 -6.52 -2.78 -16.33
C ASP A 811 -7.63 -1.75 -16.06
N ILE A 812 -7.27 -0.48 -15.82
CA ILE A 812 -8.24 0.62 -15.73
C ILE A 812 -9.03 0.79 -17.05
N ARG A 813 -8.44 0.41 -18.18
CA ARG A 813 -9.08 0.45 -19.50
C ARG A 813 -10.19 -0.58 -19.68
N ARG A 814 -10.41 -1.49 -18.72
CA ARG A 814 -11.57 -2.39 -18.69
C ARG A 814 -12.89 -1.68 -18.37
N PHE A 815 -12.85 -0.43 -17.87
CA PHE A 815 -14.03 0.41 -17.70
C PHE A 815 -14.07 1.51 -18.74
N SER A 816 -15.25 1.73 -19.34
CA SER A 816 -15.51 2.87 -20.21
C SER A 816 -15.46 4.20 -19.44
N ASP A 817 -15.13 5.29 -20.13
CA ASP A 817 -15.10 6.63 -19.51
C ASP A 817 -16.49 7.03 -18.92
N MET A 818 -17.58 6.56 -19.53
CA MET A 818 -18.96 6.70 -19.00
C MET A 818 -19.11 6.01 -17.63
N GLN A 819 -18.70 4.74 -17.51
CA GLN A 819 -18.72 4.01 -16.24
C GLN A 819 -17.85 4.69 -15.17
N THR A 820 -16.62 5.09 -15.50
CA THR A 820 -15.72 5.73 -14.52
C THR A 820 -16.24 7.07 -13.99
N LYS A 821 -17.09 7.77 -14.76
CA LYS A 821 -17.73 9.04 -14.36
C LYS A 821 -19.07 8.85 -13.62
N ASN A 822 -19.74 7.72 -13.80
CA ASN A 822 -21.05 7.48 -13.19
C ASN A 822 -20.90 6.99 -11.75
N VAL A 823 -20.88 7.94 -10.80
CA VAL A 823 -20.77 7.65 -9.36
C VAL A 823 -21.91 6.77 -8.84
N LYS A 824 -23.14 6.90 -9.38
CA LYS A 824 -24.27 6.03 -9.00
C LYS A 824 -23.95 4.57 -9.35
N TRP A 825 -23.66 4.31 -10.63
CA TRP A 825 -23.28 2.98 -11.13
C TRP A 825 -22.08 2.40 -10.37
N ALA A 826 -21.05 3.22 -10.12
CA ALA A 826 -19.87 2.77 -9.38
C ALA A 826 -20.20 2.42 -7.92
N THR A 827 -21.12 3.14 -7.27
CA THR A 827 -21.57 2.85 -5.90
C THR A 827 -22.42 1.57 -5.85
N GLU A 828 -23.41 1.45 -6.74
CA GLU A 828 -24.27 0.27 -6.84
C GLU A 828 -23.47 -1.01 -7.12
N ARG A 829 -22.61 -1.01 -8.16
CA ARG A 829 -21.78 -2.19 -8.50
C ARG A 829 -20.77 -2.52 -7.40
N SER A 830 -20.13 -1.53 -6.77
CA SER A 830 -19.20 -1.79 -5.66
C SER A 830 -19.91 -2.34 -4.43
N HIS A 831 -21.17 -1.96 -4.20
CA HIS A 831 -22.00 -2.49 -3.11
C HIS A 831 -22.37 -3.96 -3.36
N GLU A 832 -22.91 -4.28 -4.54
CA GLU A 832 -23.17 -5.67 -4.91
C GLU A 832 -21.89 -6.52 -4.87
N ALA A 833 -20.76 -5.99 -5.36
CA ALA A 833 -19.47 -6.68 -5.31
C ALA A 833 -18.97 -6.94 -3.87
N TYR A 834 -19.28 -6.06 -2.91
CA TYR A 834 -18.99 -6.29 -1.48
C TYR A 834 -19.91 -7.36 -0.89
N ALA A 835 -21.22 -7.24 -1.08
CA ALA A 835 -22.22 -8.16 -0.55
C ALA A 835 -22.08 -9.58 -1.15
N LYS A 836 -21.87 -9.70 -2.46
CA LYS A 836 -21.62 -10.97 -3.16
C LYS A 836 -20.20 -11.51 -2.98
N ASN A 837 -19.28 -10.82 -2.28
CA ASN A 837 -17.85 -11.20 -2.21
C ASN A 837 -17.61 -12.67 -1.77
N TYR A 838 -18.47 -13.20 -0.89
CA TYR A 838 -18.40 -14.59 -0.42
C TYR A 838 -19.53 -15.49 -0.98
N SER A 839 -20.38 -15.02 -1.90
CA SER A 839 -21.37 -15.87 -2.59
C SER A 839 -20.71 -16.99 -3.41
N ILE A 840 -21.48 -18.03 -3.78
CA ILE A 840 -21.01 -19.04 -4.74
C ILE A 840 -20.98 -18.43 -6.14
N VAL A 841 -19.85 -18.52 -6.85
CA VAL A 841 -19.70 -17.94 -8.19
C VAL A 841 -20.09 -18.95 -9.27
N PHE A 842 -21.36 -18.92 -9.67
CA PHE A 842 -21.87 -19.75 -10.77
C PHE A 842 -21.44 -19.22 -12.15
N PRO A 843 -21.26 -20.07 -13.17
CA PRO A 843 -20.76 -19.65 -14.50
C PRO A 843 -21.66 -18.68 -15.26
N HIS A 844 -22.91 -18.50 -14.81
CA HIS A 844 -23.98 -17.74 -15.46
C HIS A 844 -24.69 -16.77 -14.50
N ASP A 845 -24.10 -16.46 -13.33
CA ASP A 845 -24.57 -15.35 -12.49
C ASP A 845 -24.36 -14.01 -13.22
N GLU A 846 -25.31 -13.09 -13.03
CA GLU A 846 -25.33 -11.76 -13.63
C GLU A 846 -25.53 -10.71 -12.53
N PRO A 847 -25.00 -9.49 -12.70
CA PRO A 847 -25.20 -8.43 -11.73
C PRO A 847 -26.65 -7.93 -11.74
N LEU A 848 -27.17 -7.60 -10.56
CA LEU A 848 -28.43 -6.89 -10.38
C LEU A 848 -28.19 -5.38 -10.19
N ALA A 849 -27.02 -5.00 -9.69
CA ALA A 849 -26.64 -3.60 -9.52
C ALA A 849 -26.15 -2.98 -10.84
N GLY A 850 -26.27 -1.65 -10.97
CA GLY A 850 -25.72 -0.88 -12.11
C GLY A 850 -26.21 -1.30 -13.51
N ARG A 851 -27.30 -2.06 -13.58
CA ARG A 851 -27.98 -2.48 -14.82
C ARG A 851 -28.64 -1.30 -15.53
N ASN A 852 -29.05 -1.52 -16.78
CA ASN A 852 -29.72 -0.53 -17.63
C ASN A 852 -28.90 0.75 -17.86
N LEU A 853 -27.56 0.68 -17.81
CA LEU A 853 -26.68 1.84 -18.05
C LEU A 853 -26.66 2.27 -19.52
N ILE A 854 -26.62 1.31 -20.45
CA ILE A 854 -26.69 1.55 -21.90
C ILE A 854 -27.71 0.58 -22.51
N HIS A 855 -28.72 1.15 -23.16
CA HIS A 855 -29.69 0.41 -23.98
C HIS A 855 -29.32 0.52 -25.46
N ASP A 856 -29.27 -0.64 -26.13
CA ASP A 856 -29.23 -0.69 -27.58
C ASP A 856 -30.60 -0.28 -28.18
N PRO A 857 -30.67 0.07 -29.48
CA PRO A 857 -31.90 0.56 -30.11
C PRO A 857 -33.08 -0.44 -30.05
N LEU A 858 -32.80 -1.74 -29.90
CA LEU A 858 -33.77 -2.81 -29.89
C LEU A 858 -34.09 -3.36 -28.49
N HIS A 859 -33.52 -2.79 -27.42
CA HIS A 859 -33.67 -3.31 -26.06
C HIS A 859 -35.13 -3.63 -25.66
N LYS A 860 -36.08 -2.75 -26.02
CA LYS A 860 -37.52 -2.95 -25.78
C LYS A 860 -38.10 -4.11 -26.58
N GLN A 861 -37.69 -4.25 -27.84
CA GLN A 861 -38.06 -5.37 -28.71
C GLN A 861 -37.50 -6.68 -28.15
N MET A 862 -36.23 -6.72 -27.76
CA MET A 862 -35.61 -7.92 -27.16
C MET A 862 -36.41 -8.41 -25.95
N ILE A 863 -36.72 -7.54 -24.98
CA ILE A 863 -37.56 -7.88 -23.82
C ILE A 863 -38.96 -8.34 -24.25
N ARG A 864 -39.60 -7.68 -25.24
CA ARG A 864 -40.92 -8.09 -25.77
C ARG A 864 -40.92 -9.50 -26.37
N TYR A 865 -39.80 -9.97 -26.89
CA TYR A 865 -39.62 -11.34 -27.41
C TYR A 865 -39.10 -12.34 -26.35
N GLY A 866 -39.07 -11.97 -25.06
CA GLY A 866 -38.68 -12.87 -23.97
C GLY A 866 -37.18 -12.93 -23.69
N ALA A 867 -36.39 -11.95 -24.13
CA ALA A 867 -34.94 -11.95 -23.89
C ALA A 867 -34.59 -11.89 -22.39
N MET A 868 -33.83 -12.87 -21.92
CA MET A 868 -33.08 -12.78 -20.68
C MET A 868 -31.81 -11.96 -20.93
N MET A 869 -31.77 -10.74 -20.39
CA MET A 869 -30.69 -9.78 -20.65
C MET A 869 -29.48 -10.03 -19.73
N GLU A 870 -28.27 -9.91 -20.27
CA GLU A 870 -26.96 -9.93 -19.58
C GLU A 870 -26.30 -8.54 -19.67
N GLU A 871 -25.41 -8.18 -18.74
CA GLU A 871 -24.67 -6.89 -18.75
C GLU A 871 -23.22 -7.06 -19.16
N ARG A 872 -22.76 -6.39 -20.22
CA ARG A 872 -21.31 -6.28 -20.50
C ARG A 872 -20.94 -4.85 -20.92
N GLN A 873 -19.90 -4.27 -20.29
CA GLN A 873 -19.46 -2.86 -20.50
C GLN A 873 -20.59 -1.82 -20.33
N GLY A 874 -21.58 -2.12 -19.46
CA GLY A 874 -22.77 -1.30 -19.24
C GLY A 874 -23.92 -1.55 -20.21
N TRP A 875 -23.73 -2.39 -21.23
CA TRP A 875 -24.77 -2.70 -22.22
C TRP A 875 -25.62 -3.89 -21.80
N GLU A 876 -26.93 -3.70 -21.89
CA GLU A 876 -27.91 -4.80 -21.85
C GLU A 876 -27.91 -5.55 -23.20
N ARG A 877 -27.63 -6.86 -23.19
CA ARG A 877 -27.63 -7.72 -24.39
C ARG A 877 -28.42 -9.02 -24.16
N PRO A 878 -29.06 -9.65 -25.18
CA PRO A 878 -29.77 -10.92 -24.97
C PRO A 878 -28.80 -12.10 -24.71
N GLY A 879 -28.89 -12.75 -23.55
CA GLY A 879 -28.20 -14.01 -23.27
C GLY A 879 -28.85 -15.20 -23.99
N TYR A 880 -30.18 -15.29 -23.89
CA TYR A 880 -31.08 -16.26 -24.53
C TYR A 880 -32.54 -15.75 -24.50
N PHE A 881 -33.48 -16.43 -25.15
CA PHE A 881 -34.89 -16.04 -25.25
C PHE A 881 -35.85 -17.09 -24.66
N LEU A 882 -36.64 -16.68 -23.67
CA LEU A 882 -37.69 -17.48 -23.02
C LEU A 882 -38.81 -17.84 -24.00
N LYS A 883 -39.43 -19.01 -23.80
CA LYS A 883 -40.60 -19.47 -24.58
C LYS A 883 -41.90 -18.75 -24.20
N GLU A 884 -42.06 -18.45 -22.91
CA GLU A 884 -43.26 -17.82 -22.35
C GLU A 884 -42.85 -16.79 -21.28
N GLY A 885 -43.66 -15.74 -21.13
CA GLY A 885 -43.38 -14.64 -20.20
C GLY A 885 -42.32 -13.63 -20.68
N ILE A 886 -42.02 -12.66 -19.83
CA ILE A 886 -40.92 -11.69 -19.99
C ILE A 886 -40.22 -11.48 -18.65
N ALA A 887 -38.90 -11.39 -18.66
CA ALA A 887 -38.08 -11.22 -17.47
C ALA A 887 -37.44 -9.82 -17.46
N VAL A 888 -38.12 -8.85 -16.85
CA VAL A 888 -37.67 -7.46 -16.82
C VAL A 888 -36.68 -7.24 -15.67
N VAL A 889 -35.46 -6.80 -16.01
CA VAL A 889 -34.43 -6.38 -15.05
C VAL A 889 -34.91 -5.14 -14.29
N GLN A 890 -35.06 -5.26 -12.97
CA GLN A 890 -35.54 -4.17 -12.11
C GLN A 890 -34.44 -3.15 -11.79
N ASN A 891 -34.80 -2.08 -11.06
CA ASN A 891 -33.82 -1.22 -10.42
C ASN A 891 -33.18 -1.94 -9.23
N TYR A 892 -31.93 -1.62 -8.92
CA TYR A 892 -31.25 -2.20 -7.76
C TYR A 892 -31.89 -1.71 -6.45
N ASP A 893 -32.40 -2.65 -5.65
CA ASP A 893 -33.07 -2.42 -4.36
C ASP A 893 -32.12 -2.52 -3.15
N TRP A 894 -30.82 -2.71 -3.40
CA TRP A 894 -29.78 -2.84 -2.37
C TRP A 894 -30.06 -4.00 -1.39
N TYR A 895 -30.81 -5.02 -1.81
CA TYR A 895 -31.25 -6.13 -0.95
C TYR A 895 -32.04 -5.65 0.29
N GLY A 896 -32.77 -4.55 0.16
CA GLY A 896 -33.56 -3.93 1.24
C GLY A 896 -32.75 -3.02 2.18
N ALA A 897 -31.48 -2.75 1.86
CA ALA A 897 -30.63 -1.87 2.65
C ALA A 897 -30.92 -0.37 2.40
N TYR A 898 -30.40 0.48 3.29
CA TYR A 898 -30.43 1.96 3.19
C TYR A 898 -31.82 2.61 3.08
N GLY A 899 -32.88 1.91 3.47
CA GLY A 899 -34.27 2.39 3.40
C GLY A 899 -34.96 2.13 2.06
N ASN A 900 -34.37 1.32 1.19
CA ASN A 900 -35.06 0.74 0.04
C ASN A 900 -35.90 -0.47 0.50
N SER A 901 -36.99 -0.75 -0.22
CA SER A 901 -37.70 -2.03 -0.14
C SER A 901 -37.25 -2.94 -1.27
N ASN A 902 -37.21 -4.26 -1.04
CA ASN A 902 -37.03 -5.25 -2.09
C ASN A 902 -38.04 -5.04 -3.23
N ASN A 903 -37.67 -5.36 -4.47
CA ASN A 903 -38.57 -5.27 -5.61
C ASN A 903 -39.76 -6.24 -5.49
N ASP A 904 -40.97 -5.76 -5.84
CA ASP A 904 -42.20 -6.59 -5.87
C ASP A 904 -42.17 -7.72 -6.92
N SER A 905 -41.23 -7.67 -7.88
CA SER A 905 -41.13 -8.61 -8.99
C SER A 905 -39.73 -9.22 -9.09
N THR A 906 -39.60 -10.47 -8.62
CA THR A 906 -38.36 -11.25 -8.63
C THR A 906 -38.12 -12.04 -9.93
N CYS A 907 -39.02 -11.95 -10.91
CA CYS A 907 -39.07 -12.84 -12.07
C CYS A 907 -37.72 -13.01 -12.81
N TYR A 908 -36.98 -11.93 -13.06
CA TYR A 908 -35.66 -12.00 -13.68
C TYR A 908 -34.64 -12.76 -12.81
N GLU A 909 -34.62 -12.51 -11.51
CA GLU A 909 -33.75 -13.22 -10.59
C GLU A 909 -34.12 -14.70 -10.44
N ASP A 910 -35.39 -15.04 -10.56
CA ASP A 910 -35.84 -16.43 -10.39
C ASP A 910 -35.51 -17.27 -11.63
N GLN A 911 -35.53 -16.67 -12.82
CA GLN A 911 -34.94 -17.27 -14.02
C GLN A 911 -33.41 -17.38 -13.90
N LEU A 912 -32.74 -16.37 -13.32
CA LEU A 912 -31.29 -16.40 -13.08
C LEU A 912 -30.88 -17.50 -12.07
N LYS A 913 -31.67 -17.69 -10.99
CA LYS A 913 -31.47 -18.74 -9.99
C LYS A 913 -31.61 -20.15 -10.58
N ALA A 914 -32.42 -20.35 -11.62
CA ALA A 914 -32.51 -21.63 -12.34
C ALA A 914 -31.23 -21.99 -13.13
N ASP A 915 -30.35 -21.02 -13.36
CA ASP A 915 -29.02 -21.24 -13.96
C ASP A 915 -27.90 -21.47 -12.91
N TYR A 916 -28.20 -21.41 -11.61
CA TYR A 916 -27.20 -21.54 -10.53
C TYR A 916 -26.77 -23.00 -10.30
N THR A 917 -25.97 -23.51 -11.24
CA THR A 917 -25.40 -24.86 -11.20
C THR A 917 -23.97 -24.89 -11.77
N PHE A 918 -23.22 -25.93 -11.41
CA PHE A 918 -21.93 -26.27 -12.05
C PHE A 918 -22.06 -27.38 -13.12
N GLY A 919 -23.27 -27.89 -13.35
CA GLY A 919 -23.62 -28.77 -14.46
C GLY A 919 -24.35 -28.03 -15.59
N PHE A 920 -25.26 -28.71 -16.28
CA PHE A 920 -26.15 -28.07 -17.25
C PHE A 920 -27.37 -27.43 -16.53
N PRO A 921 -27.71 -26.15 -16.82
CA PRO A 921 -28.87 -25.47 -16.23
C PRO A 921 -30.19 -25.83 -16.94
N GLU A 922 -31.32 -25.44 -16.35
CA GLU A 922 -32.66 -25.69 -16.92
C GLU A 922 -32.82 -25.10 -18.34
N HIS A 923 -32.23 -23.94 -18.60
CA HIS A 923 -32.26 -23.28 -19.91
C HIS A 923 -31.30 -23.89 -20.95
N HIS A 924 -30.58 -24.97 -20.66
CA HIS A 924 -29.60 -25.56 -21.59
C HIS A 924 -30.25 -25.98 -22.92
N ASP A 925 -31.33 -26.74 -22.87
CA ASP A 925 -32.02 -27.23 -24.08
C ASP A 925 -32.64 -26.08 -24.89
N LEU A 926 -33.10 -25.03 -24.20
CA LEU A 926 -33.63 -23.81 -24.81
C LEU A 926 -32.58 -23.06 -25.64
N ILE A 927 -31.36 -22.96 -25.11
CA ILE A 927 -30.18 -22.41 -25.81
C ILE A 927 -29.76 -23.34 -26.96
N GLY A 928 -29.90 -24.65 -26.77
CA GLY A 928 -29.72 -25.67 -27.81
C GLY A 928 -30.67 -25.50 -28.99
N GLU A 929 -31.96 -25.20 -28.75
CA GLU A 929 -32.92 -24.91 -29.81
C GLU A 929 -32.57 -23.67 -30.64
N GLU A 930 -32.07 -22.60 -30.01
CA GLU A 930 -31.58 -21.41 -30.73
C GLU A 930 -30.41 -21.77 -31.66
N ALA A 931 -29.43 -22.52 -31.13
CA ALA A 931 -28.27 -22.98 -31.90
C ALA A 931 -28.69 -23.89 -33.07
N MET A 932 -29.57 -24.85 -32.82
CA MET A 932 -30.12 -25.74 -33.85
C MET A 932 -30.96 -24.97 -34.88
N THR A 933 -31.67 -23.89 -34.50
CA THR A 933 -32.40 -23.04 -35.45
C THR A 933 -31.43 -22.30 -36.37
N CYS A 934 -30.29 -21.82 -35.87
CA CYS A 934 -29.24 -21.23 -36.69
C CYS A 934 -28.63 -22.26 -37.67
N ARG A 935 -28.32 -23.48 -37.20
CA ARG A 935 -27.73 -24.57 -38.02
C ARG A 935 -28.67 -25.08 -39.11
N THR A 936 -29.97 -25.21 -38.81
CA THR A 936 -30.95 -25.85 -39.71
C THR A 936 -31.76 -24.88 -40.56
N ASN A 937 -31.85 -23.60 -40.17
CA ASN A 937 -32.86 -22.70 -40.72
C ASN A 937 -32.36 -21.24 -40.86
N VAL A 938 -32.79 -20.33 -39.98
CA VAL A 938 -32.28 -18.97 -39.88
C VAL A 938 -32.55 -18.41 -38.48
N ALA A 939 -31.54 -17.81 -37.87
CA ALA A 939 -31.59 -17.11 -36.60
C ALA A 939 -31.12 -15.65 -36.75
N VAL A 940 -31.59 -14.76 -35.88
CA VAL A 940 -31.09 -13.38 -35.78
C VAL A 940 -30.52 -13.09 -34.39
N PHE A 941 -29.31 -12.52 -34.37
CA PHE A 941 -28.59 -12.12 -33.16
C PHE A 941 -28.45 -10.60 -33.10
N ASN A 942 -28.70 -9.99 -31.93
CA ASN A 942 -28.45 -8.57 -31.71
C ASN A 942 -26.99 -8.34 -31.29
N LEU A 943 -26.16 -7.94 -32.25
CA LEU A 943 -24.73 -7.65 -32.06
C LEU A 943 -24.45 -6.14 -31.93
N SER A 944 -25.48 -5.29 -31.72
CA SER A 944 -25.35 -3.83 -31.62
C SER A 944 -24.31 -3.36 -30.59
N TYR A 945 -24.08 -4.18 -29.57
CA TYR A 945 -23.04 -4.07 -28.55
C TYR A 945 -21.58 -4.00 -29.08
N PHE A 946 -21.29 -4.56 -30.25
CA PHE A 946 -19.93 -4.57 -30.80
C PHE A 946 -19.38 -3.14 -30.94
N CYS A 947 -18.05 -3.00 -30.86
CA CYS A 947 -17.36 -1.75 -31.08
C CYS A 947 -17.26 -1.47 -32.58
N LYS A 948 -17.60 -0.24 -33.03
CA LYS A 948 -17.55 0.15 -34.45
C LYS A 948 -16.83 1.49 -34.57
N LEU A 949 -15.75 1.50 -35.35
CA LEU A 949 -14.85 2.64 -35.49
C LEU A 949 -14.64 3.00 -36.96
N PHE A 950 -14.46 4.30 -37.25
CA PHE A 950 -13.93 4.78 -38.51
C PHE A 950 -12.50 5.32 -38.32
N MET A 951 -11.54 4.69 -39.00
CA MET A 951 -10.16 5.20 -39.11
C MET A 951 -10.02 6.04 -40.37
N THR A 952 -9.73 7.34 -40.21
CA THR A 952 -9.69 8.33 -41.30
C THR A 952 -8.41 9.18 -41.22
N GLY A 953 -8.05 9.88 -42.31
CA GLY A 953 -6.93 10.83 -42.34
C GLY A 953 -5.83 10.48 -43.35
N LYS A 954 -4.88 11.41 -43.53
CA LYS A 954 -3.85 11.34 -44.58
C LYS A 954 -2.95 10.10 -44.47
N ASP A 955 -2.68 9.63 -43.25
CA ASP A 955 -1.84 8.46 -43.00
C ASP A 955 -2.66 7.21 -42.61
N ALA A 956 -3.99 7.21 -42.83
CA ALA A 956 -4.85 6.10 -42.43
C ALA A 956 -4.38 4.73 -42.94
N GLN A 957 -3.93 4.61 -44.19
CA GLN A 957 -3.36 3.35 -44.72
C GLN A 957 -2.08 2.94 -43.97
N LYS A 958 -1.21 3.88 -43.61
CA LYS A 958 0.04 3.58 -42.86
C LYS A 958 -0.26 3.16 -41.43
N ALA A 959 -1.24 3.80 -40.80
CA ALA A 959 -1.73 3.43 -39.48
C ALA A 959 -2.34 2.02 -39.51
N ALA A 960 -3.23 1.75 -40.46
CA ALA A 960 -3.84 0.44 -40.63
C ALA A 960 -2.78 -0.66 -40.93
N ASP A 961 -1.85 -0.40 -41.86
CA ASP A 961 -0.77 -1.34 -42.17
C ASP A 961 0.12 -1.61 -40.94
N PHE A 962 0.47 -0.59 -40.14
CA PHE A 962 1.33 -0.81 -38.95
C PHE A 962 0.60 -1.48 -37.78
N ILE A 963 -0.66 -1.14 -37.55
CA ILE A 963 -1.44 -1.61 -36.38
C ILE A 963 -1.92 -3.05 -36.57
N PHE A 964 -2.29 -3.43 -37.79
CA PHE A 964 -2.93 -4.72 -38.06
C PHE A 964 -1.97 -5.72 -38.71
N THR A 965 -2.11 -7.00 -38.36
CA THR A 965 -1.26 -8.10 -38.87
C THR A 965 -1.51 -8.44 -40.35
N ALA A 966 -2.72 -8.22 -40.86
CA ALA A 966 -3.11 -8.55 -42.23
C ALA A 966 -2.69 -7.50 -43.26
N ASP A 967 -2.76 -7.87 -44.54
CA ASP A 967 -2.65 -6.92 -45.66
C ASP A 967 -4.01 -6.24 -45.89
N LEU A 968 -4.05 -4.92 -45.67
CA LEU A 968 -5.25 -4.09 -45.81
C LEU A 968 -5.25 -3.24 -47.09
N GLN A 969 -4.35 -3.52 -48.04
CA GLN A 969 -4.35 -2.92 -49.39
C GLN A 969 -5.33 -3.66 -50.33
N LYS A 970 -6.54 -3.92 -49.82
CA LYS A 970 -7.62 -4.66 -50.51
C LYS A 970 -8.63 -3.72 -51.20
N PRO A 971 -9.45 -4.23 -52.14
CA PRO A 971 -10.62 -3.51 -52.64
C PRO A 971 -11.57 -3.11 -51.50
N THR A 972 -12.32 -2.02 -51.70
CA THR A 972 -13.14 -1.39 -50.66
C THR A 972 -14.49 -2.07 -50.41
N ASN A 973 -14.75 -3.18 -51.09
CA ASN A 973 -15.80 -4.14 -50.78
C ASN A 973 -15.29 -5.38 -50.02
N LYS A 974 -14.06 -5.40 -49.50
CA LYS A 974 -13.50 -6.57 -48.79
C LYS A 974 -13.32 -6.34 -47.29
N THR A 975 -13.83 -7.28 -46.50
CA THR A 975 -13.66 -7.31 -45.05
C THR A 975 -12.55 -8.30 -44.70
N VAL A 976 -11.64 -7.91 -43.82
CA VAL A 976 -10.44 -8.67 -43.47
C VAL A 976 -10.42 -8.91 -41.96
N TYR A 977 -10.39 -10.17 -41.54
CA TYR A 977 -10.13 -10.52 -40.13
C TYR A 977 -8.62 -10.40 -39.84
N THR A 978 -8.26 -9.73 -38.74
CA THR A 978 -6.88 -9.40 -38.41
C THR A 978 -6.70 -9.15 -36.92
N CYS A 979 -5.48 -9.35 -36.41
CA CYS A 979 -5.10 -8.99 -35.05
C CYS A 979 -4.45 -7.60 -35.03
N ALA A 980 -4.48 -6.94 -33.86
CA ALA A 980 -3.58 -5.86 -33.48
C ALA A 980 -2.70 -6.36 -32.31
N LEU A 981 -1.40 -6.09 -32.37
CA LEU A 981 -0.40 -6.68 -31.46
C LEU A 981 0.33 -5.62 -30.65
N ASN A 982 0.79 -6.00 -29.45
CA ASN A 982 1.84 -5.27 -28.75
C ASN A 982 3.24 -5.59 -29.31
N SER A 983 4.23 -4.78 -28.92
CA SER A 983 5.64 -4.94 -29.28
C SER A 983 6.29 -6.30 -28.98
N ARG A 984 5.68 -7.13 -28.12
CA ARG A 984 6.13 -8.51 -27.83
C ARG A 984 5.36 -9.58 -28.64
N GLY A 985 4.52 -9.18 -29.59
CA GLY A 985 3.74 -10.06 -30.46
C GLY A 985 2.43 -10.57 -29.86
N GLY A 986 2.08 -10.20 -28.63
CA GLY A 986 0.84 -10.63 -27.97
C GLY A 986 -0.40 -9.89 -28.51
N VAL A 987 -1.54 -10.57 -28.61
CA VAL A 987 -2.75 -10.01 -29.24
C VAL A 987 -3.53 -9.08 -28.29
N GLU A 988 -3.48 -7.78 -28.57
CA GLU A 988 -4.21 -6.75 -27.82
C GLU A 988 -5.67 -6.60 -28.28
N ALA A 989 -5.96 -6.98 -29.53
CA ALA A 989 -7.32 -7.11 -30.06
C ALA A 989 -7.35 -7.99 -31.32
N ASP A 990 -8.45 -8.68 -31.56
CA ASP A 990 -8.82 -9.16 -32.89
C ASP A 990 -10.06 -8.42 -33.42
N VAL A 991 -10.07 -8.16 -34.73
CA VAL A 991 -11.04 -7.26 -35.37
C VAL A 991 -11.36 -7.72 -36.79
N THR A 992 -12.49 -7.25 -37.33
CA THR A 992 -12.69 -7.19 -38.78
C THR A 992 -12.48 -5.76 -39.29
N VAL A 993 -11.85 -5.62 -40.45
CA VAL A 993 -11.52 -4.33 -41.07
C VAL A 993 -11.96 -4.31 -42.53
N THR A 994 -12.81 -3.37 -42.89
CA THR A 994 -13.23 -3.10 -44.28
C THR A 994 -12.60 -1.78 -44.73
N PRO A 995 -11.66 -1.76 -45.69
CA PRO A 995 -11.19 -0.53 -46.30
C PRO A 995 -12.35 0.17 -47.04
N LEU A 996 -12.41 1.50 -47.00
CA LEU A 996 -13.48 2.30 -47.59
C LEU A 996 -12.94 3.42 -48.50
N ASP A 997 -13.67 3.68 -49.57
CA ASP A 997 -13.65 4.94 -50.32
C ASP A 997 -14.76 5.86 -49.78
N SER A 998 -14.69 7.17 -50.04
CA SER A 998 -15.66 8.13 -49.51
C SER A 998 -17.10 7.78 -49.94
N GLY A 999 -17.96 7.61 -48.95
CA GLY A 999 -19.37 7.23 -49.16
C GLY A 999 -20.27 8.36 -49.63
N MET A 1000 -21.55 8.05 -49.81
CA MET A 1000 -22.57 9.01 -50.26
C MET A 1000 -23.12 9.92 -49.15
N GLY A 1001 -22.93 9.56 -47.88
CA GLY A 1001 -23.39 10.31 -46.71
C GLY A 1001 -24.25 9.48 -45.75
N GLY A 1002 -24.28 9.90 -44.48
CA GLY A 1002 -24.92 9.17 -43.38
C GLY A 1002 -23.95 8.27 -42.60
N LEU A 1003 -24.42 7.67 -41.50
CA LEU A 1003 -23.58 6.87 -40.59
C LEU A 1003 -23.14 5.53 -41.18
N HIS A 1004 -23.96 4.92 -42.04
CA HIS A 1004 -23.62 3.67 -42.70
C HIS A 1004 -22.55 3.85 -43.79
N ASP A 1005 -22.50 5.00 -44.45
CA ASP A 1005 -21.59 5.28 -45.58
C ASP A 1005 -21.06 6.73 -45.58
N PRO A 1006 -20.15 7.08 -44.64
CA PRO A 1006 -19.77 8.47 -44.39
C PRO A 1006 -18.85 9.06 -45.46
N ILE A 1007 -18.91 10.39 -45.59
CA ILE A 1007 -18.03 11.18 -46.46
C ILE A 1007 -16.72 11.51 -45.74
N PHE A 1008 -15.58 11.27 -46.39
CA PHE A 1008 -14.24 11.60 -45.86
C PHE A 1008 -13.23 11.86 -47.00
N LYS A 1009 -12.04 12.33 -46.66
CA LYS A 1009 -10.98 12.63 -47.66
C LYS A 1009 -9.95 11.51 -47.72
N GLY A 1010 -9.80 10.93 -48.91
CA GLY A 1010 -8.88 9.81 -49.14
C GLY A 1010 -9.51 8.46 -48.79
N ARG A 1011 -8.66 7.48 -48.48
CA ARG A 1011 -9.04 6.11 -48.09
C ARG A 1011 -9.20 6.02 -46.58
N ALA A 1012 -10.23 5.32 -46.12
CA ALA A 1012 -10.52 5.09 -44.70
C ALA A 1012 -10.69 3.59 -44.42
N PHE A 1013 -10.99 3.24 -43.16
CA PHE A 1013 -11.35 1.89 -42.76
C PHE A 1013 -12.52 1.91 -41.78
N TYR A 1014 -13.48 1.02 -41.98
CA TYR A 1014 -14.44 0.62 -40.95
C TYR A 1014 -13.85 -0.56 -40.18
N ILE A 1015 -13.85 -0.49 -38.86
CA ILE A 1015 -13.27 -1.49 -37.96
C ILE A 1015 -14.37 -1.93 -37.00
N VAL A 1016 -14.58 -3.24 -36.90
CA VAL A 1016 -15.53 -3.86 -35.95
C VAL A 1016 -14.75 -4.76 -35.00
N ALA A 1017 -14.98 -4.59 -33.70
CA ALA A 1017 -14.28 -5.32 -32.63
C ALA A 1017 -15.26 -5.79 -31.54
N GLY A 1018 -14.85 -6.78 -30.75
CA GLY A 1018 -15.64 -7.30 -29.64
C GLY A 1018 -16.02 -6.20 -28.63
N GLY A 1019 -17.30 -6.11 -28.27
CA GLY A 1019 -17.79 -5.08 -27.34
C GLY A 1019 -17.12 -5.14 -25.95
N ALA A 1020 -16.80 -6.34 -25.46
CA ALA A 1020 -16.22 -6.56 -24.13
C ALA A 1020 -14.84 -5.92 -23.93
N SER A 1021 -14.06 -5.77 -25.01
CA SER A 1021 -12.74 -5.13 -25.02
C SER A 1021 -12.73 -3.76 -25.70
N ALA A 1022 -13.90 -3.22 -26.08
CA ALA A 1022 -14.04 -2.00 -26.89
C ALA A 1022 -13.11 -0.85 -26.45
N ASN A 1023 -13.16 -0.47 -25.16
CA ASN A 1023 -12.37 0.63 -24.62
C ASN A 1023 -10.85 0.34 -24.58
N HIS A 1024 -10.46 -0.93 -24.40
CA HIS A 1024 -9.05 -1.37 -24.48
C HIS A 1024 -8.55 -1.30 -25.93
N THR A 1025 -9.31 -1.86 -26.88
CA THR A 1025 -9.02 -1.82 -28.33
C THR A 1025 -8.91 -0.38 -28.85
N ILE A 1026 -9.88 0.49 -28.52
CA ILE A 1026 -9.84 1.93 -28.84
C ILE A 1026 -8.58 2.59 -28.26
N SER A 1027 -8.24 2.28 -27.00
CA SER A 1027 -7.07 2.85 -26.32
C SER A 1027 -5.77 2.42 -26.99
N HIS A 1028 -5.60 1.14 -27.34
CA HIS A 1028 -4.41 0.63 -28.02
C HIS A 1028 -4.25 1.24 -29.42
N ILE A 1029 -5.30 1.26 -30.24
CA ILE A 1029 -5.27 1.84 -31.60
C ILE A 1029 -4.90 3.34 -31.52
N LYS A 1030 -5.52 4.11 -30.62
CA LYS A 1030 -5.20 5.54 -30.42
C LYS A 1030 -3.78 5.73 -29.87
N GLN A 1031 -3.30 4.84 -29.01
CA GLN A 1031 -1.93 4.84 -28.49
C GLN A 1031 -0.90 4.64 -29.61
N THR A 1032 -1.04 3.60 -30.44
CA THR A 1032 -0.09 3.32 -31.52
C THR A 1032 -0.11 4.40 -32.61
N ILE A 1033 -1.28 4.96 -32.95
CA ILE A 1033 -1.37 6.15 -33.85
C ILE A 1033 -0.53 7.32 -33.34
N ARG A 1034 -0.68 7.64 -32.04
CA ARG A 1034 0.03 8.73 -31.36
C ARG A 1034 1.54 8.48 -31.31
N GLU A 1035 1.96 7.29 -30.91
CA GLU A 1035 3.39 6.96 -30.72
C GLU A 1035 4.17 6.87 -32.04
N LYS A 1036 3.49 6.52 -33.13
CA LYS A 1036 4.05 6.59 -34.49
C LYS A 1036 3.84 7.94 -35.19
N ASN A 1037 3.17 8.90 -34.54
CA ASN A 1037 2.85 10.24 -35.05
C ASN A 1037 2.12 10.21 -36.42
N PHE A 1038 1.21 9.26 -36.62
CA PHE A 1038 0.44 9.17 -37.86
C PHE A 1038 -0.65 10.26 -37.95
N THR A 1039 -0.83 10.86 -39.13
CA THR A 1039 -1.98 11.74 -39.46
C THR A 1039 -3.25 10.90 -39.67
N ALA A 1040 -3.73 10.26 -38.59
CA ALA A 1040 -4.93 9.43 -38.58
C ALA A 1040 -5.79 9.74 -37.35
N ASN A 1041 -7.11 9.62 -37.49
CA ASN A 1041 -8.09 9.81 -36.42
C ASN A 1041 -9.02 8.58 -36.31
N ILE A 1042 -9.45 8.29 -35.09
CA ILE A 1042 -10.43 7.24 -34.77
C ILE A 1042 -11.71 7.90 -34.26
N THR A 1043 -12.74 7.86 -35.09
CA THR A 1043 -14.12 8.20 -34.69
C THR A 1043 -14.80 6.93 -34.18
N ASP A 1044 -15.35 6.99 -32.97
CA ASP A 1044 -16.17 5.93 -32.39
C ASP A 1044 -17.64 6.18 -32.79
N VAL A 1045 -18.33 5.13 -33.25
CA VAL A 1045 -19.76 5.13 -33.61
C VAL A 1045 -20.50 3.95 -32.96
N THR A 1046 -20.01 3.52 -31.79
CA THR A 1046 -20.50 2.33 -31.09
C THR A 1046 -21.93 2.47 -30.54
N GLN A 1047 -22.41 3.68 -30.24
CA GLN A 1047 -23.79 3.93 -29.79
C GLN A 1047 -24.75 4.38 -30.90
N GLU A 1048 -24.22 4.70 -32.08
CA GLU A 1048 -24.88 5.39 -33.18
C GLU A 1048 -25.31 4.43 -34.31
N ILE A 1049 -24.81 3.18 -34.27
CA ILE A 1049 -25.10 2.12 -35.23
C ILE A 1049 -25.52 0.85 -34.47
N GLY A 1050 -26.66 0.27 -34.80
CA GLY A 1050 -27.03 -1.09 -34.40
C GLY A 1050 -26.45 -2.14 -35.35
N VAL A 1051 -26.34 -3.38 -34.88
CA VAL A 1051 -25.86 -4.52 -35.69
C VAL A 1051 -26.77 -5.72 -35.49
N LEU A 1052 -27.37 -6.22 -36.58
CA LEU A 1052 -28.12 -7.47 -36.60
C LEU A 1052 -27.34 -8.50 -37.42
N SER A 1053 -27.08 -9.68 -36.86
CA SER A 1053 -26.44 -10.80 -37.57
C SER A 1053 -27.49 -11.85 -37.90
N ILE A 1054 -27.79 -12.02 -39.20
CA ILE A 1054 -28.80 -12.95 -39.72
C ILE A 1054 -28.07 -14.15 -40.30
N GLN A 1055 -28.20 -15.31 -39.64
CA GLN A 1055 -27.31 -16.46 -39.84
C GLN A 1055 -28.12 -17.75 -40.02
N GLY A 1056 -27.65 -18.66 -40.87
CA GLY A 1056 -28.28 -19.94 -41.19
C GLY A 1056 -28.65 -20.10 -42.67
N PRO A 1057 -28.91 -21.32 -43.15
CA PRO A 1057 -29.09 -21.64 -44.57
C PRO A 1057 -30.20 -20.86 -45.31
N ASN A 1058 -31.19 -20.31 -44.60
CA ASN A 1058 -32.26 -19.48 -45.21
C ASN A 1058 -32.01 -17.96 -45.13
N SER A 1059 -30.91 -17.50 -44.53
CA SER A 1059 -30.57 -16.07 -44.36
C SER A 1059 -30.59 -15.26 -45.66
N ARG A 1060 -30.01 -15.81 -46.74
CA ARG A 1060 -30.01 -15.21 -48.08
C ARG A 1060 -31.44 -15.02 -48.61
N LYS A 1061 -32.26 -16.09 -48.60
CA LYS A 1061 -33.65 -16.08 -49.12
C LYS A 1061 -34.56 -15.11 -48.36
N LEU A 1062 -34.26 -14.88 -47.09
CA LEU A 1062 -34.93 -13.88 -46.27
C LEU A 1062 -34.57 -12.46 -46.73
N LEU A 1063 -33.29 -12.13 -46.80
CA LEU A 1063 -32.85 -10.79 -47.19
C LEU A 1063 -33.15 -10.48 -48.67
N GLU A 1064 -33.18 -11.47 -49.56
CA GLU A 1064 -33.64 -11.34 -50.96
C GLU A 1064 -35.12 -10.94 -51.09
N LYS A 1065 -35.96 -11.11 -50.05
CA LYS A 1065 -37.32 -10.51 -50.01
C LYS A 1065 -37.32 -9.04 -49.57
N MET A 1066 -36.22 -8.55 -49.03
CA MET A 1066 -36.10 -7.23 -48.42
C MET A 1066 -35.19 -6.27 -49.20
N THR A 1067 -34.45 -6.72 -50.23
CA THR A 1067 -33.58 -5.82 -51.01
C THR A 1067 -33.34 -6.32 -52.43
N ASP A 1068 -33.31 -5.39 -53.38
CA ASP A 1068 -32.85 -5.63 -54.77
C ASP A 1068 -31.32 -5.66 -54.88
N PHE A 1069 -30.58 -5.46 -53.79
CA PHE A 1069 -29.12 -5.59 -53.77
C PHE A 1069 -28.70 -7.06 -53.93
N ASP A 1070 -27.91 -7.37 -54.97
CA ASP A 1070 -27.53 -8.76 -55.28
C ASP A 1070 -26.67 -9.41 -54.17
N LEU A 1071 -27.26 -10.40 -53.48
CA LEU A 1071 -26.62 -11.22 -52.44
C LEU A 1071 -25.96 -12.51 -52.97
N SER A 1072 -25.83 -12.65 -54.29
CA SER A 1072 -25.16 -13.78 -54.93
C SER A 1072 -23.71 -13.95 -54.47
N ASP A 1073 -23.18 -15.16 -54.64
CA ASP A 1073 -21.77 -15.46 -54.39
C ASP A 1073 -20.80 -14.73 -55.34
N HIS A 1074 -21.32 -14.12 -56.40
CA HIS A 1074 -20.56 -13.30 -57.35
C HIS A 1074 -20.44 -11.83 -56.88
N ASN A 1075 -21.56 -11.18 -56.52
CA ASN A 1075 -21.56 -9.77 -56.15
C ASN A 1075 -21.19 -9.52 -54.67
N LEU A 1076 -21.71 -10.35 -53.76
CA LEU A 1076 -21.38 -10.31 -52.33
C LEU A 1076 -20.78 -11.65 -51.87
N PRO A 1077 -19.56 -12.02 -52.33
CA PRO A 1077 -18.84 -13.23 -51.89
C PRO A 1077 -18.52 -13.21 -50.38
N PRO A 1078 -18.13 -14.33 -49.76
CA PRO A 1078 -17.70 -14.35 -48.36
C PRO A 1078 -16.60 -13.30 -48.06
N ASN A 1079 -16.64 -12.73 -46.85
CA ASN A 1079 -15.75 -11.67 -46.39
C ASN A 1079 -15.78 -10.44 -47.32
N SER A 1080 -16.99 -9.99 -47.68
CA SER A 1080 -17.21 -8.75 -48.43
C SER A 1080 -18.25 -7.85 -47.75
N ALA A 1081 -18.31 -6.59 -48.20
CA ALA A 1081 -19.22 -5.57 -47.71
C ALA A 1081 -19.83 -4.76 -48.86
N GLY A 1082 -21.05 -4.26 -48.65
CA GLY A 1082 -21.75 -3.35 -49.56
C GLY A 1082 -22.70 -2.42 -48.81
N ILE A 1083 -23.42 -1.57 -49.54
CA ILE A 1083 -24.54 -0.78 -49.04
C ILE A 1083 -25.82 -1.33 -49.68
N ALA A 1084 -26.77 -1.77 -48.86
CA ALA A 1084 -28.05 -2.30 -49.31
C ALA A 1084 -29.19 -1.38 -48.86
N ALA A 1085 -30.16 -1.15 -49.74
CA ALA A 1085 -31.41 -0.48 -49.41
C ALA A 1085 -32.43 -1.54 -48.99
N LEU A 1086 -32.77 -1.59 -47.70
CA LEU A 1086 -33.74 -2.55 -47.17
C LEU A 1086 -35.15 -1.97 -47.23
N GLN A 1087 -36.05 -2.67 -47.91
CA GLN A 1087 -37.47 -2.38 -47.98
C GLN A 1087 -38.14 -2.68 -46.63
N LEU A 1088 -38.82 -1.69 -46.06
CA LEU A 1088 -39.62 -1.84 -44.85
C LEU A 1088 -40.96 -2.50 -45.16
N SER A 1089 -41.59 -3.14 -44.16
CA SER A 1089 -42.87 -3.85 -44.35
C SER A 1089 -44.04 -2.94 -44.73
N ASN A 1090 -43.91 -1.62 -44.58
CA ASN A 1090 -44.85 -0.63 -45.13
C ASN A 1090 -44.91 -0.60 -46.67
N GLY A 1091 -43.99 -1.28 -47.36
CA GLY A 1091 -43.95 -1.45 -48.82
C GLY A 1091 -43.73 -0.15 -49.62
N ARG A 1092 -43.29 0.93 -48.97
CA ARG A 1092 -43.15 2.28 -49.57
C ARG A 1092 -41.82 2.96 -49.26
N GLU A 1093 -41.16 2.58 -48.19
CA GLU A 1093 -39.92 3.20 -47.75
C GLU A 1093 -38.79 2.19 -47.64
N THR A 1094 -37.58 2.63 -47.99
CA THR A 1094 -36.34 1.88 -47.78
C THR A 1094 -35.48 2.54 -46.70
N ARG A 1095 -34.58 1.76 -46.10
CA ARG A 1095 -33.52 2.22 -45.20
C ARG A 1095 -32.18 1.69 -45.69
N ASN A 1096 -31.20 2.57 -45.88
CA ASN A 1096 -29.85 2.17 -46.28
C ASN A 1096 -29.07 1.64 -45.08
N VAL A 1097 -28.45 0.48 -45.26
CA VAL A 1097 -27.62 -0.20 -44.26
C VAL A 1097 -26.30 -0.62 -44.89
N ARG A 1098 -25.23 -0.73 -44.10
CA ARG A 1098 -24.00 -1.40 -44.55
C ARG A 1098 -24.13 -2.89 -44.27
N ILE A 1099 -24.12 -3.71 -45.30
CA ILE A 1099 -24.22 -5.16 -45.21
C ILE A 1099 -22.82 -5.78 -45.32
N LEU A 1100 -22.45 -6.63 -44.36
CA LEU A 1100 -21.21 -7.42 -44.34
C LEU A 1100 -21.56 -8.91 -44.45
N ARG A 1101 -21.01 -9.62 -45.42
CA ARG A 1101 -21.15 -11.09 -45.50
C ARG A 1101 -20.05 -11.77 -44.68
N VAL A 1102 -20.30 -11.90 -43.39
CA VAL A 1102 -19.44 -12.50 -42.37
C VAL A 1102 -20.27 -13.39 -41.44
N SER A 1103 -19.62 -14.30 -40.71
CA SER A 1103 -20.30 -15.18 -39.76
C SER A 1103 -19.38 -15.59 -38.60
N PHE A 1104 -19.75 -15.22 -37.37
CA PHE A 1104 -19.10 -15.72 -36.16
C PHE A 1104 -19.67 -17.08 -35.70
N VAL A 1105 -20.72 -17.57 -36.36
CA VAL A 1105 -21.31 -18.91 -36.12
C VAL A 1105 -20.95 -19.91 -37.21
N GLY A 1106 -20.26 -19.46 -38.26
CA GLY A 1106 -19.78 -20.26 -39.39
C GLY A 1106 -20.88 -20.85 -40.26
N GLU A 1107 -21.99 -20.12 -40.42
CA GLU A 1107 -23.08 -20.40 -41.35
C GLU A 1107 -23.05 -19.46 -42.57
N LEU A 1108 -23.95 -19.69 -43.53
CA LEU A 1108 -24.33 -18.62 -44.47
C LEU A 1108 -25.06 -17.51 -43.68
N GLY A 1109 -24.55 -16.28 -43.74
CA GLY A 1109 -25.21 -15.15 -43.10
C GLY A 1109 -24.57 -13.80 -43.38
N TYR A 1110 -25.18 -12.77 -42.81
CA TYR A 1110 -24.89 -11.37 -43.06
C TYR A 1110 -25.08 -10.53 -41.79
N GLU A 1111 -24.20 -9.56 -41.58
CA GLU A 1111 -24.32 -8.53 -40.56
C GLU A 1111 -24.83 -7.24 -41.20
N LEU A 1112 -25.94 -6.72 -40.67
CA LEU A 1112 -26.56 -5.45 -41.06
C LEU A 1112 -26.16 -4.38 -40.07
N HIS A 1113 -25.34 -3.43 -40.50
CA HIS A 1113 -24.92 -2.27 -39.73
C HIS A 1113 -25.86 -1.11 -40.06
N ILE A 1114 -26.75 -0.81 -39.13
CA ILE A 1114 -27.95 0.01 -39.32
C ILE A 1114 -27.80 1.29 -38.47
N PRO A 1115 -28.02 2.51 -39.00
CA PRO A 1115 -28.05 3.71 -38.17
C PRO A 1115 -29.11 3.60 -37.05
N LYS A 1116 -28.79 4.06 -35.83
CA LYS A 1116 -29.60 3.86 -34.61
C LYS A 1116 -31.08 4.18 -34.79
N GLU A 1117 -31.38 5.28 -35.46
CA GLU A 1117 -32.73 5.76 -35.75
C GLU A 1117 -33.58 4.80 -36.60
N ASN A 1118 -32.95 3.93 -37.40
CA ASN A 1118 -33.63 3.00 -38.32
C ASN A 1118 -33.70 1.55 -37.80
N CYS A 1119 -33.02 1.25 -36.69
CA CYS A 1119 -32.84 -0.13 -36.21
C CYS A 1119 -34.16 -0.85 -35.95
N THR A 1120 -35.11 -0.19 -35.28
CA THR A 1120 -36.41 -0.76 -34.93
C THR A 1120 -37.23 -1.13 -36.17
N GLU A 1121 -37.35 -0.23 -37.13
CA GLU A 1121 -38.13 -0.46 -38.36
C GLU A 1121 -37.55 -1.61 -39.19
N VAL A 1122 -36.21 -1.68 -39.30
CA VAL A 1122 -35.50 -2.75 -40.01
C VAL A 1122 -35.67 -4.09 -39.29
N TYR A 1123 -35.54 -4.12 -37.97
CA TYR A 1123 -35.74 -5.34 -37.16
C TYR A 1123 -37.18 -5.85 -37.25
N GLU A 1124 -38.19 -5.00 -37.10
CA GLU A 1124 -39.60 -5.42 -37.14
C GLU A 1124 -39.99 -5.91 -38.55
N SER A 1125 -39.50 -5.25 -39.60
CA SER A 1125 -39.67 -5.72 -41.00
C SER A 1125 -38.97 -7.07 -41.26
N LEU A 1126 -37.80 -7.28 -40.67
CA LEU A 1126 -37.04 -8.53 -40.77
C LEU A 1126 -37.76 -9.70 -40.07
N MET A 1127 -38.33 -9.45 -38.88
CA MET A 1127 -39.11 -10.45 -38.15
C MET A 1127 -40.38 -10.83 -38.90
N GLU A 1128 -41.06 -9.87 -39.53
CA GLU A 1128 -42.26 -10.11 -40.35
C GLU A 1128 -41.94 -10.97 -41.59
N ALA A 1129 -40.94 -10.58 -42.39
CA ALA A 1129 -40.50 -11.37 -43.54
C ALA A 1129 -39.97 -12.76 -43.12
N GLY A 1130 -39.28 -12.82 -41.98
CA GLY A 1130 -38.67 -14.01 -41.39
C GLY A 1130 -39.67 -15.04 -40.87
N GLY A 1131 -40.89 -14.65 -40.49
CA GLY A 1131 -41.93 -15.56 -40.03
C GLY A 1131 -42.23 -16.67 -41.06
N SER A 1132 -42.24 -16.32 -42.35
CA SER A 1132 -42.42 -17.28 -43.46
C SER A 1132 -41.28 -18.31 -43.63
N PHE A 1133 -40.15 -18.07 -42.96
CA PHE A 1133 -39.00 -18.98 -42.91
C PHE A 1133 -38.82 -19.61 -41.53
N GLY A 1134 -39.67 -19.31 -40.53
CA GLY A 1134 -39.45 -19.78 -39.15
C GLY A 1134 -38.22 -19.15 -38.48
N LEU A 1135 -37.95 -17.87 -38.76
CA LEU A 1135 -36.90 -17.08 -38.10
C LEU A 1135 -37.13 -17.05 -36.57
N ARG A 1136 -36.07 -17.29 -35.81
CA ARG A 1136 -36.04 -17.15 -34.34
C ARG A 1136 -34.99 -16.12 -33.92
N ASN A 1137 -35.25 -15.40 -32.84
CA ASN A 1137 -34.20 -14.67 -32.12
C ASN A 1137 -33.24 -15.66 -31.43
N ALA A 1138 -31.96 -15.31 -31.36
CA ALA A 1138 -30.95 -16.10 -30.66
C ALA A 1138 -29.99 -15.19 -29.87
N GLY A 1139 -29.60 -15.64 -28.68
CA GLY A 1139 -28.79 -14.88 -27.73
C GLY A 1139 -27.29 -15.17 -27.79
N TYR A 1140 -26.52 -14.50 -26.92
CA TYR A 1140 -25.07 -14.68 -26.87
C TYR A 1140 -24.63 -16.06 -26.38
N ARG A 1141 -25.45 -16.80 -25.62
CA ARG A 1141 -25.08 -18.15 -25.15
C ARG A 1141 -25.10 -19.16 -26.29
N SER A 1142 -26.10 -19.11 -27.17
CA SER A 1142 -26.14 -19.93 -28.37
C SER A 1142 -25.09 -19.47 -29.40
N LEU A 1143 -24.86 -18.16 -29.53
CA LEU A 1143 -23.76 -17.59 -30.34
C LEU A 1143 -22.39 -18.19 -29.97
N TYR A 1144 -22.05 -18.23 -28.68
CA TYR A 1144 -20.77 -18.76 -28.19
C TYR A 1144 -20.61 -20.28 -28.38
N SER A 1145 -21.70 -21.04 -28.21
CA SER A 1145 -21.71 -22.47 -28.54
C SER A 1145 -21.40 -22.69 -30.03
N LEU A 1146 -22.13 -21.99 -30.90
CA LEU A 1146 -21.97 -22.05 -32.34
C LEU A 1146 -20.58 -21.58 -32.83
N SER A 1147 -19.93 -20.63 -32.16
CA SER A 1147 -18.58 -20.18 -32.52
C SER A 1147 -17.49 -21.15 -32.10
N SER A 1148 -17.67 -21.82 -30.94
CA SER A 1148 -16.79 -22.88 -30.45
C SER A 1148 -16.73 -24.07 -31.41
N GLU A 1149 -17.88 -24.49 -31.97
CA GLU A 1149 -17.96 -25.52 -33.03
C GLU A 1149 -17.13 -25.19 -34.29
N LYS A 1150 -16.80 -23.90 -34.54
CA LYS A 1150 -15.97 -23.47 -35.68
C LYS A 1150 -14.49 -23.27 -35.31
N GLY A 1151 -14.13 -23.33 -34.03
CA GLY A 1151 -12.81 -22.95 -33.54
C GLY A 1151 -12.51 -21.45 -33.67
N TYR A 1152 -13.55 -20.59 -33.65
CA TYR A 1152 -13.36 -19.14 -33.58
C TYR A 1152 -13.08 -18.73 -32.13
N HIS A 1153 -12.28 -17.67 -31.96
CA HIS A 1153 -11.74 -17.27 -30.66
C HIS A 1153 -12.58 -16.16 -30.04
N LEU A 1154 -12.72 -16.19 -28.71
CA LEU A 1154 -13.20 -15.06 -27.92
C LEU A 1154 -12.02 -14.39 -27.19
N TRP A 1155 -11.71 -13.15 -27.55
CA TRP A 1155 -10.66 -12.38 -26.88
C TRP A 1155 -10.97 -12.16 -25.39
N GLY A 1156 -9.95 -12.35 -24.55
CA GLY A 1156 -10.06 -12.39 -23.09
C GLY A 1156 -10.33 -13.79 -22.52
N TYR A 1157 -10.62 -14.79 -23.36
CA TYR A 1157 -10.90 -16.17 -22.97
C TYR A 1157 -9.97 -17.15 -23.70
N ASP A 1158 -10.22 -17.41 -24.99
CA ASP A 1158 -9.45 -18.32 -25.84
C ASP A 1158 -8.19 -17.65 -26.42
N LEU A 1159 -8.22 -16.32 -26.50
CA LEU A 1159 -7.16 -15.47 -27.04
C LEU A 1159 -6.83 -14.36 -26.05
N ARG A 1160 -5.62 -14.38 -25.50
CA ARG A 1160 -5.19 -13.44 -24.44
C ARG A 1160 -4.10 -12.49 -24.93
N SER A 1161 -3.86 -11.43 -24.17
CA SER A 1161 -2.78 -10.45 -24.48
C SER A 1161 -1.36 -10.99 -24.25
N ASP A 1162 -1.24 -12.18 -23.69
CA ASP A 1162 -0.01 -12.98 -23.55
C ASP A 1162 0.02 -14.20 -24.50
N ASP A 1163 -0.92 -14.31 -25.44
CA ASP A 1163 -0.86 -15.22 -26.61
C ASP A 1163 -0.42 -14.48 -27.86
N THR A 1164 0.48 -15.08 -28.65
CA THR A 1164 0.77 -14.61 -30.01
C THR A 1164 -0.15 -15.27 -31.06
N PRO A 1165 -0.34 -14.66 -32.26
CA PRO A 1165 -1.07 -15.28 -33.36
C PRO A 1165 -0.54 -16.65 -33.80
N ILE A 1166 0.74 -16.98 -33.58
CA ILE A 1166 1.29 -18.29 -33.97
C ILE A 1166 0.84 -19.38 -32.98
N GLU A 1167 0.83 -19.06 -31.69
CA GLU A 1167 0.37 -19.94 -30.61
C GLU A 1167 -1.14 -20.15 -30.69
N ALA A 1168 -1.90 -19.09 -30.99
CA ALA A 1168 -3.35 -19.12 -31.19
C ALA A 1168 -3.80 -19.68 -32.57
N ASN A 1169 -2.91 -20.26 -33.40
CA ASN A 1169 -3.22 -20.68 -34.78
C ASN A 1169 -3.67 -19.56 -35.76
N LEU A 1170 -3.82 -18.31 -35.31
CA LEU A 1170 -4.19 -17.13 -36.11
C LEU A 1170 -3.08 -16.62 -37.04
N GLY A 1171 -1.96 -17.35 -37.19
CA GLY A 1171 -0.83 -17.01 -38.05
C GLY A 1171 -1.15 -16.87 -39.55
N PHE A 1172 -2.35 -17.27 -39.99
CA PHE A 1172 -2.87 -16.95 -41.33
C PHE A 1172 -3.20 -15.46 -41.52
N THR A 1173 -3.47 -14.73 -40.42
CA THR A 1173 -3.67 -13.26 -40.45
C THR A 1173 -2.35 -12.52 -40.70
N CYS A 1174 -1.21 -13.12 -40.37
CA CYS A 1174 0.09 -12.43 -40.36
C CYS A 1174 0.71 -12.36 -41.76
N ARG A 1175 0.70 -11.17 -42.36
CA ARG A 1175 1.29 -10.93 -43.69
C ARG A 1175 2.82 -11.08 -43.66
N ARG A 1176 3.39 -11.57 -44.75
CA ARG A 1176 4.83 -11.87 -44.83
C ARG A 1176 5.72 -10.68 -45.22
N LYS A 1177 5.15 -9.58 -45.71
CA LYS A 1177 5.87 -8.39 -46.20
C LYS A 1177 5.35 -7.11 -45.55
N GLY A 1178 6.26 -6.17 -45.31
CA GLY A 1178 5.97 -4.88 -44.66
C GLY A 1178 5.86 -4.98 -43.14
N GLU A 1179 5.93 -3.82 -42.47
CA GLU A 1179 6.09 -3.69 -41.02
C GLU A 1179 4.76 -3.59 -40.27
N PHE A 1180 4.61 -4.35 -39.18
CA PHE A 1180 3.53 -4.22 -38.20
C PHE A 1180 4.08 -4.39 -36.77
N GLU A 1181 3.33 -3.93 -35.76
CA GLU A 1181 3.77 -4.05 -34.36
C GLU A 1181 4.00 -5.51 -33.94
N GLY A 1182 5.11 -5.80 -33.25
CA GLY A 1182 5.46 -7.16 -32.83
C GLY A 1182 5.97 -8.12 -33.93
N LYS A 1183 6.07 -7.68 -35.20
CA LYS A 1183 6.44 -8.52 -36.35
C LYS A 1183 7.71 -9.37 -36.13
N ASP A 1184 8.76 -8.83 -35.53
CA ASP A 1184 10.02 -9.56 -35.29
C ASP A 1184 9.82 -10.84 -34.46
N VAL A 1185 8.90 -10.81 -33.48
CA VAL A 1185 8.57 -11.97 -32.65
C VAL A 1185 7.83 -13.03 -33.48
N ILE A 1186 6.88 -12.60 -34.30
CA ILE A 1186 6.10 -13.48 -35.19
C ILE A 1186 7.01 -14.14 -36.23
N ASP A 1187 7.86 -13.36 -36.90
CA ASP A 1187 8.85 -13.88 -37.86
C ASP A 1187 9.89 -14.79 -37.18
N LYS A 1188 10.18 -14.61 -35.88
CA LYS A 1188 11.02 -15.50 -35.09
C LYS A 1188 10.32 -16.83 -34.80
N GLN A 1189 9.10 -16.81 -34.25
CA GLN A 1189 8.28 -18.01 -33.99
C GLN A 1189 8.01 -18.81 -35.27
N LEU A 1190 7.86 -18.14 -36.42
CA LEU A 1190 7.71 -18.78 -37.73
C LEU A 1190 8.99 -19.50 -38.23
N ARG A 1191 10.17 -19.22 -37.68
CA ARG A 1191 11.44 -19.91 -37.97
C ARG A 1191 11.80 -20.98 -36.94
N GLU A 1192 11.57 -20.68 -35.67
CA GLU A 1192 12.04 -21.48 -34.52
C GLU A 1192 10.95 -22.41 -33.93
N GLY A 1193 9.68 -22.15 -34.25
CA GLY A 1193 8.53 -22.83 -33.64
C GLY A 1193 7.99 -22.10 -32.41
N VAL A 1194 7.04 -22.74 -31.72
CA VAL A 1194 6.40 -22.26 -30.49
C VAL A 1194 6.28 -23.38 -29.46
N THR A 1195 6.38 -23.03 -28.17
CA THR A 1195 6.29 -23.97 -27.04
C THR A 1195 4.90 -24.07 -26.43
N LYS A 1196 4.04 -23.07 -26.68
CA LYS A 1196 2.61 -23.05 -26.34
C LYS A 1196 1.80 -23.15 -27.64
N LYS A 1197 0.60 -23.74 -27.59
CA LYS A 1197 -0.33 -23.74 -28.72
C LYS A 1197 -1.77 -23.97 -28.26
N LEU A 1198 -2.73 -23.25 -28.85
CA LEU A 1198 -4.15 -23.53 -28.63
C LEU A 1198 -4.55 -24.85 -29.29
N ALA A 1199 -5.33 -25.65 -28.58
CA ALA A 1199 -5.86 -26.93 -29.02
C ALA A 1199 -7.34 -27.06 -28.61
N PHE A 1200 -8.13 -27.72 -29.45
CA PHE A 1200 -9.54 -28.01 -29.19
C PHE A 1200 -9.70 -29.43 -28.66
N PHE A 1201 -10.61 -29.61 -27.70
CA PHE A 1201 -10.86 -30.89 -27.04
C PHE A 1201 -12.36 -31.21 -27.10
N THR A 1202 -12.68 -32.42 -27.55
CA THR A 1202 -14.01 -33.02 -27.37
C THR A 1202 -13.93 -33.97 -26.19
N LEU A 1203 -14.84 -33.82 -25.22
CA LEU A 1203 -15.01 -34.75 -24.10
C LEU A 1203 -16.22 -35.65 -24.39
N ASN A 1204 -16.09 -36.94 -24.10
CA ASN A 1204 -17.11 -37.97 -24.30
C ASN A 1204 -17.71 -38.42 -22.95
#